data_AF-A0A5C5VGR1-F1
#
_entry.id   AF-A0A5C5VGR1-F1
#
_cell.length_a   1.000
_cell.length_b   1.000
_cell.length_c   1.000
_cell.angle_alpha   90.00
_cell.angle_beta   90.00
_cell.angle_gamma   90.00
#
_symmetry.space_group_name_H-M   'P 1'
#
loop_
_entity.id
_entity.type
_entity.pdbx_description
1 polymer ?
#
loop_
_entity_poly.entity_id
_entity_poly.type
_entity_poly.pdbx_seq_one_letter_code
_entity_poly.pdbx_strand_id
1 'polypeptide(L)'
;MVIIDFSHITRFTTLALPSGSPTRVLGWLSRAAAVLTLASATLHVAPRACADVVISEIMYNPDGADRDEAGGTVREWVELYNSGDAAVSLRGWRVTDEQDGESTDPLSLRTLLQPGESVVLVGDAAAFDAQWGTGINRYELSGFPTLANSPSSTNETVGVRDALGNLVDWVNYDDQGGWPSDSPDGASISLRPESLSESGNNVGGAWILSMGGVYGARFAVGPGGVQDRASPGYVATEPQAAFAPSDDAVWSMVVLPDTQAYVKSSSDTAILNRMTQWIADNHEPFGVQFVLHEGDVVNQNSQATPTSGDQSGDQQWQNAKAAMSVLDGVVPYAISPGNHDYGTTNAQDRSTQYNDYFSQDDNPLVDPAQGGTLQAVMTPGELDNAIHAFTAPDGRQMAILATEWGPRQRAVDWAARALRSPEYADSTAVLLTHAYMFHDETRYDWQRNQDSDPGNNQGGNPYSYPTSGDTNDGEDLWEELVSQNAAFEMVFSGHVGGDGVGYLASEGQPSQTVHQMLFNTQFETNGGNGWLRLIEFLDDGRSVRVRTYSPLHDLQKTDEANAFEFTISPLLPGDYNGDGWVDAADYGVWRDNLGRQVPAWSAADGDGDGRIATSDYSVWRSNYGSSRSSPQSAVVPSPGGACLLGLGLLVGFTLKRARE
;
A
#
# COMPACT_ATOMS: atom_id res chain seq x y z
N MET A 1 -36.15 27.29 17.79
CA MET A 1 -37.16 27.08 18.86
C MET A 1 -38.35 26.35 18.26
N VAL A 2 -38.40 25.04 18.48
CA VAL A 2 -39.54 24.19 18.89
C VAL A 2 -38.97 22.77 18.80
N ILE A 3 -38.80 22.14 19.97
CA ILE A 3 -38.39 20.75 20.17
C ILE A 3 -39.69 19.95 20.27
N ILE A 4 -39.78 18.79 19.61
CA ILE A 4 -40.88 17.84 19.81
C ILE A 4 -40.29 16.53 20.35
N ASP A 5 -40.73 16.23 21.56
CA ASP A 5 -40.43 15.07 22.41
C ASP A 5 -41.34 13.89 22.05
N PHE A 6 -40.77 12.68 22.03
CA PHE A 6 -41.48 11.42 21.86
C PHE A 6 -41.33 10.59 23.13
N SER A 7 -42.41 10.49 23.91
CA SER A 7 -42.50 9.48 24.97
C SER A 7 -43.92 8.93 25.15
N HIS A 8 -43.96 7.59 25.14
CA HIS A 8 -44.98 6.66 25.66
C HIS A 8 -46.33 6.52 24.95
N ILE A 9 -46.69 5.25 24.65
CA ILE A 9 -47.72 4.50 25.40
C ILE A 9 -47.69 3.02 24.98
N THR A 10 -47.38 2.16 25.95
CA THR A 10 -47.67 0.72 25.98
C THR A 10 -48.94 0.53 26.81
N ARG A 11 -49.92 -0.26 26.32
CA ARG A 11 -50.81 -1.10 27.17
C ARG A 11 -51.73 -1.96 26.29
N PHE A 12 -51.53 -3.27 26.39
CA PHE A 12 -52.46 -4.30 25.92
C PHE A 12 -53.56 -4.50 26.98
N THR A 13 -54.81 -4.64 26.52
CA THR A 13 -55.91 -5.16 27.33
C THR A 13 -56.64 -6.24 26.54
N THR A 14 -56.74 -7.40 27.17
CA THR A 14 -57.38 -8.64 26.73
C THR A 14 -58.90 -8.50 26.77
N LEU A 15 -59.63 -9.02 25.78
CA LEU A 15 -61.02 -9.45 25.98
C LEU A 15 -61.40 -10.67 25.11
N ALA A 16 -62.09 -11.59 25.77
CA ALA A 16 -62.54 -12.93 25.44
C ALA A 16 -63.24 -13.20 24.08
N LEU A 17 -63.04 -14.43 23.59
CA LEU A 17 -63.84 -15.14 22.59
C LEU A 17 -65.02 -15.89 23.24
N PRO A 18 -66.07 -16.23 22.47
CA PRO A 18 -66.75 -17.51 22.67
C PRO A 18 -66.95 -18.34 21.39
N SER A 19 -66.43 -19.58 21.49
CA SER A 19 -67.01 -20.88 21.10
C SER A 19 -67.72 -21.09 19.74
N GLY A 20 -67.19 -22.05 18.96
CA GLY A 20 -67.99 -22.89 18.06
C GLY A 20 -67.24 -23.45 16.83
N SER A 21 -66.77 -24.69 16.89
CA SER A 21 -66.38 -25.53 15.74
C SER A 21 -67.54 -26.52 15.44
N PRO A 22 -67.55 -27.36 14.36
CA PRO A 22 -66.65 -27.48 13.21
C PRO A 22 -67.38 -27.66 11.85
N THR A 23 -66.71 -27.48 10.70
CA THR A 23 -66.66 -28.43 9.54
C THR A 23 -66.08 -27.79 8.27
N ARG A 24 -65.16 -28.52 7.63
CA ARG A 24 -64.69 -28.32 6.25
C ARG A 24 -65.77 -28.82 5.28
N VAL A 25 -65.94 -28.18 4.11
CA VAL A 25 -65.98 -28.82 2.76
C VAL A 25 -66.14 -27.73 1.68
N LEU A 26 -65.42 -27.98 0.58
CA LEU A 26 -65.22 -27.27 -0.68
C LEU A 26 -66.46 -26.60 -1.32
N GLY A 27 -66.20 -25.52 -2.08
CA GLY A 27 -67.12 -25.05 -3.11
C GLY A 27 -66.77 -23.68 -3.67
N TRP A 28 -65.68 -23.57 -4.44
CA TRP A 28 -65.53 -22.45 -5.36
C TRP A 28 -66.59 -22.56 -6.45
N LEU A 29 -67.47 -21.56 -6.58
CA LEU A 29 -67.85 -20.90 -7.84
C LEU A 29 -69.09 -20.02 -7.63
N SER A 30 -68.97 -18.78 -8.14
CA SER A 30 -70.04 -17.92 -8.71
C SER A 30 -70.35 -16.63 -7.94
N ARG A 31 -69.50 -15.63 -8.22
CA ARG A 31 -69.79 -14.24 -8.59
C ARG A 31 -70.78 -13.39 -7.74
N ALA A 32 -70.24 -12.22 -7.40
CA ALA A 32 -70.89 -10.93 -7.15
C ALA A 32 -71.24 -10.59 -5.69
N ALA A 33 -70.25 -10.05 -4.98
CA ALA A 33 -70.47 -9.01 -3.97
C ALA A 33 -69.40 -7.93 -4.17
N ALA A 34 -69.80 -6.84 -4.81
CA ALA A 34 -69.07 -5.58 -4.76
C ALA A 34 -69.38 -4.89 -3.42
N VAL A 35 -68.42 -4.05 -3.00
CA VAL A 35 -68.53 -2.88 -2.12
C VAL A 35 -67.75 -2.97 -0.78
N LEU A 36 -66.74 -2.08 -0.75
CA LEU A 36 -66.01 -1.46 0.38
C LEU A 36 -64.90 -2.24 1.10
N THR A 37 -63.68 -2.11 0.56
CA THR A 37 -62.47 -1.87 1.36
C THR A 37 -61.78 -0.62 0.82
N LEU A 38 -61.79 0.46 1.61
CA LEU A 38 -60.90 1.61 1.38
C LEU A 38 -59.46 1.12 1.59
N ALA A 39 -58.71 0.97 0.52
CA ALA A 39 -57.27 0.91 0.59
C ALA A 39 -56.75 2.32 0.91
N SER A 40 -56.12 2.50 2.07
CA SER A 40 -55.16 3.59 2.23
C SER A 40 -53.97 3.25 1.35
N ALA A 41 -53.98 3.75 0.11
CA ALA A 41 -52.81 3.75 -0.73
C ALA A 41 -51.82 4.75 -0.13
N THR A 42 -50.88 4.27 0.68
CA THR A 42 -49.61 4.97 0.86
C THR A 42 -48.95 5.01 -0.52
N LEU A 43 -49.08 6.15 -1.18
CA LEU A 43 -48.36 6.48 -2.40
C LEU A 43 -46.86 6.41 -2.04
N HIS A 44 -46.22 5.27 -2.28
CA HIS A 44 -44.77 5.24 -2.39
C HIS A 44 -44.47 5.95 -3.70
N VAL A 45 -44.25 7.27 -3.62
CA VAL A 45 -43.55 7.98 -4.68
C VAL A 45 -42.18 7.34 -4.73
N ALA A 46 -41.95 6.45 -5.68
CA ALA A 46 -40.59 6.06 -6.01
C ALA A 46 -39.79 7.35 -6.25
N PRO A 47 -38.58 7.50 -5.70
CA PRO A 47 -37.75 8.65 -6.03
C PRO A 47 -37.70 8.77 -7.54
N ARG A 48 -37.79 10.02 -8.02
CA ARG A 48 -37.66 10.29 -9.45
C ARG A 48 -36.25 9.84 -9.83
N ALA A 49 -36.13 9.01 -10.86
CA ALA A 49 -34.81 8.64 -11.35
C ALA A 49 -34.07 9.93 -11.75
N CYS A 50 -32.92 10.19 -11.12
CA CYS A 50 -32.10 11.37 -11.30
C CYS A 50 -30.86 10.95 -12.07
N ALA A 51 -30.69 11.51 -13.27
CA ALA A 51 -29.40 11.54 -13.93
C ALA A 51 -28.50 12.50 -13.14
N ASP A 52 -27.34 12.02 -12.71
CA ASP A 52 -26.33 12.81 -12.01
C ASP A 52 -24.97 12.38 -12.59
N VAL A 53 -24.35 13.28 -13.35
CA VAL A 53 -23.07 13.01 -14.02
C VAL A 53 -22.07 14.03 -13.51
N VAL A 54 -20.99 13.53 -12.94
CA VAL A 54 -19.95 14.33 -12.31
C VAL A 54 -18.61 14.09 -12.99
N ILE A 55 -17.74 15.08 -12.99
CA ILE A 55 -16.33 14.94 -13.29
C ILE A 55 -15.69 14.20 -12.11
N SER A 56 -15.18 12.99 -12.35
CA SER A 56 -14.57 12.12 -11.34
C SER A 56 -13.05 12.21 -11.31
N GLU A 57 -12.42 12.55 -12.42
CA GLU A 57 -10.96 12.59 -12.54
C GLU A 57 -10.53 13.59 -13.62
N ILE A 58 -9.41 14.28 -13.37
CA ILE A 58 -8.83 15.26 -14.29
C ILE A 58 -7.32 15.00 -14.39
N MET A 59 -6.85 14.65 -15.59
CA MET A 59 -5.43 14.70 -15.92
C MET A 59 -5.14 16.04 -16.57
N TYR A 60 -4.74 17.01 -15.75
CA TYR A 60 -4.42 18.35 -16.24
C TYR A 60 -2.92 18.53 -16.48
N ASN A 61 -2.04 17.91 -15.67
CA ASN A 61 -0.58 18.06 -15.74
C ASN A 61 0.15 16.72 -16.00
N PRO A 62 0.05 16.13 -17.20
CA PRO A 62 0.73 14.88 -17.54
C PRO A 62 2.26 15.07 -17.63
N ASP A 63 3.05 14.04 -17.31
CA ASP A 63 4.52 14.16 -17.19
C ASP A 63 5.17 14.54 -18.54
N GLY A 64 6.08 15.52 -18.56
CA GLY A 64 6.78 15.97 -19.78
C GLY A 64 5.93 16.85 -20.71
N ALA A 65 6.35 16.96 -21.98
CA ALA A 65 5.73 17.89 -22.95
C ALA A 65 4.30 17.50 -23.34
N ASP A 66 3.33 18.35 -23.00
CA ASP A 66 1.92 18.21 -23.39
C ASP A 66 1.50 19.28 -24.42
N ARG A 67 0.22 19.64 -24.41
CA ARG A 67 -0.36 20.59 -25.35
C ARG A 67 0.04 22.05 -25.07
N ASP A 68 0.57 22.36 -23.89
CA ASP A 68 1.16 23.67 -23.58
C ASP A 68 2.37 23.97 -24.47
N GLU A 69 3.00 22.94 -25.02
CA GLU A 69 4.05 23.07 -26.03
C GLU A 69 3.44 23.11 -27.44
N ALA A 70 3.57 24.24 -28.13
CA ALA A 70 2.92 24.53 -29.41
C ALA A 70 3.04 23.38 -30.44
N GLY A 71 1.91 22.77 -30.80
CA GLY A 71 1.81 21.67 -31.77
C GLY A 71 1.93 20.26 -31.17
N GLY A 72 1.89 20.14 -29.84
CA GLY A 72 1.99 18.89 -29.08
C GLY A 72 0.77 17.97 -29.14
N THR A 73 1.01 16.72 -28.75
CA THR A 73 0.01 15.67 -28.56
C THR A 73 -0.87 15.99 -27.34
N VAL A 74 -2.19 15.86 -27.47
CA VAL A 74 -3.12 16.17 -26.36
C VAL A 74 -3.20 14.97 -25.40
N ARG A 75 -2.50 15.10 -24.27
CA ARG A 75 -2.43 14.03 -23.25
C ARG A 75 -3.35 14.29 -22.05
N GLU A 76 -3.92 15.49 -21.96
CA GLU A 76 -4.92 15.84 -20.97
C GLU A 76 -6.26 15.16 -21.27
N TRP A 77 -7.00 14.87 -20.21
CA TRP A 77 -8.32 14.24 -20.31
C TRP A 77 -9.14 14.48 -19.05
N VAL A 78 -10.45 14.30 -19.18
CA VAL A 78 -11.41 14.32 -18.07
C VAL A 78 -12.22 13.03 -18.03
N GLU A 79 -12.49 12.52 -16.85
CA GLU A 79 -13.38 11.39 -16.64
C GLU A 79 -14.74 11.86 -16.13
N LEU A 80 -15.81 11.32 -16.71
CA LEU A 80 -17.17 11.48 -16.24
C LEU A 80 -17.67 10.20 -15.58
N TYR A 81 -18.38 10.33 -14.47
CA TYR A 81 -19.02 9.25 -13.74
C TYR A 81 -20.52 9.51 -13.60
N ASN A 82 -21.35 8.49 -13.80
CA ASN A 82 -22.78 8.57 -13.53
C ASN A 82 -23.09 8.10 -12.10
N SER A 83 -23.14 9.04 -11.16
CA SER A 83 -23.56 8.84 -9.77
C SER A 83 -25.08 8.66 -9.61
N GLY A 84 -25.84 8.93 -10.68
CA GLY A 84 -27.29 8.79 -10.71
C GLY A 84 -27.79 7.34 -10.82
N ASP A 85 -29.11 7.18 -10.81
CA ASP A 85 -29.80 5.88 -10.93
C ASP A 85 -30.42 5.64 -12.32
N ALA A 86 -30.19 6.55 -13.27
CA ALA A 86 -30.65 6.48 -14.64
C ALA A 86 -29.53 6.60 -15.67
N ALA A 87 -29.68 5.89 -16.80
CA ALA A 87 -28.73 5.98 -17.90
C ALA A 87 -28.80 7.36 -18.60
N VAL A 88 -27.63 7.95 -18.90
CA VAL A 88 -27.49 9.29 -19.47
C VAL A 88 -26.93 9.24 -20.89
N SER A 89 -27.61 9.89 -21.83
CA SER A 89 -27.11 10.02 -23.19
C SER A 89 -26.14 11.21 -23.26
N LEU A 90 -24.87 10.93 -23.53
CA LEU A 90 -23.83 11.95 -23.68
C LEU A 90 -23.76 12.54 -25.10
N ARG A 91 -24.64 12.10 -26.01
CA ARG A 91 -24.71 12.64 -27.37
C ARG A 91 -24.88 14.16 -27.33
N GLY A 92 -24.00 14.88 -28.00
CA GLY A 92 -24.01 16.33 -28.10
C GLY A 92 -23.28 17.05 -26.96
N TRP A 93 -22.78 16.32 -25.97
CA TRP A 93 -22.06 16.90 -24.84
C TRP A 93 -20.69 17.42 -25.26
N ARG A 94 -20.15 18.36 -24.47
CA ARG A 94 -18.86 19.03 -24.70
C ARG A 94 -18.08 19.15 -23.41
N VAL A 95 -16.76 19.14 -23.52
CA VAL A 95 -15.85 19.62 -22.48
C VAL A 95 -15.51 21.07 -22.79
N THR A 96 -15.44 21.91 -21.76
CA THR A 96 -15.18 23.34 -21.85
C THR A 96 -14.07 23.75 -20.90
N ASP A 97 -13.25 24.71 -21.32
CA ASP A 97 -12.60 25.62 -20.39
C ASP A 97 -13.52 26.82 -20.27
N GLU A 98 -14.16 26.94 -19.11
CA GLU A 98 -15.16 27.98 -18.85
C GLU A 98 -14.55 29.37 -18.74
N GLN A 99 -13.26 29.46 -18.39
CA GLN A 99 -12.56 30.71 -18.18
C GLN A 99 -12.11 31.32 -19.52
N ASP A 100 -11.49 30.50 -20.38
CA ASP A 100 -11.00 30.95 -21.70
C ASP A 100 -12.06 30.83 -22.80
N GLY A 101 -13.20 30.21 -22.50
CA GLY A 101 -14.32 30.06 -23.42
C GLY A 101 -14.01 29.06 -24.55
N GLU A 102 -13.05 28.17 -24.32
CA GLU A 102 -12.73 27.07 -25.22
C GLU A 102 -13.72 25.92 -25.04
N SER A 103 -13.97 25.17 -26.11
CA SER A 103 -14.92 24.06 -26.08
C SER A 103 -14.60 23.04 -27.16
N THR A 104 -14.74 21.76 -26.81
CA THR A 104 -14.68 20.68 -27.79
C THR A 104 -15.83 20.78 -28.79
N ASP A 105 -15.65 20.12 -29.94
CA ASP A 105 -16.77 19.68 -30.77
C ASP A 105 -17.72 18.76 -29.98
N PRO A 106 -19.02 18.72 -30.36
CA PRO A 106 -20.00 17.95 -29.62
C PRO A 106 -19.81 16.45 -29.87
N LEU A 107 -19.94 15.62 -28.82
CA LEU A 107 -19.86 14.18 -28.94
C LEU A 107 -20.89 13.66 -29.95
N SER A 108 -20.41 13.11 -31.07
CA SER A 108 -21.27 12.77 -32.22
C SER A 108 -21.98 11.41 -32.06
N LEU A 109 -21.43 10.53 -31.25
CA LEU A 109 -21.94 9.18 -31.02
C LEU A 109 -23.04 9.16 -29.95
N ARG A 110 -23.94 8.19 -30.07
CA ARG A 110 -24.91 7.90 -29.00
C ARG A 110 -24.23 7.04 -27.94
N THR A 111 -23.50 7.70 -27.06
CA THR A 111 -22.96 7.10 -25.84
C THR A 111 -24.02 7.14 -24.74
N LEU A 112 -24.32 5.99 -24.16
CA LEU A 112 -25.24 5.86 -23.04
C LEU A 112 -24.44 5.42 -21.82
N LEU A 113 -24.21 6.34 -20.89
CA LEU A 113 -23.50 6.09 -19.63
C LEU A 113 -24.49 5.49 -18.63
N GLN A 114 -24.35 4.21 -18.26
CA GLN A 114 -25.23 3.58 -17.28
C GLN A 114 -24.95 4.10 -15.86
N PRO A 115 -25.90 3.93 -14.91
CA PRO A 115 -25.64 4.13 -13.48
C PRO A 115 -24.39 3.37 -13.04
N GLY A 116 -23.46 4.06 -12.37
CA GLY A 116 -22.22 3.48 -11.88
C GLY A 116 -21.14 3.22 -12.94
N GLU A 117 -21.35 3.63 -14.20
CA GLU A 117 -20.30 3.59 -15.23
C GLU A 117 -19.54 4.92 -15.30
N SER A 118 -18.26 4.84 -15.67
CA SER A 118 -17.45 5.99 -16.07
C SER A 118 -17.09 5.96 -17.55
N VAL A 119 -16.68 7.13 -18.06
CA VAL A 119 -16.17 7.31 -19.41
C VAL A 119 -15.12 8.40 -19.43
N VAL A 120 -14.02 8.16 -20.15
CA VAL A 120 -12.94 9.13 -20.31
C VAL A 120 -13.12 9.93 -21.60
N LEU A 121 -13.03 11.25 -21.53
CA LEU A 121 -13.07 12.16 -22.67
C LEU A 121 -11.65 12.68 -22.91
N VAL A 122 -11.11 12.39 -24.10
CA VAL A 122 -9.71 12.63 -24.44
C VAL A 122 -9.57 13.55 -25.64
N GLY A 123 -8.48 14.31 -25.73
CA GLY A 123 -8.15 15.09 -26.92
C GLY A 123 -7.42 14.29 -28.01
N ASP A 124 -6.63 13.28 -27.63
CA ASP A 124 -5.94 12.36 -28.55
C ASP A 124 -6.11 10.91 -28.11
N ALA A 125 -6.86 10.17 -28.92
CA ALA A 125 -7.11 8.75 -28.77
C ALA A 125 -5.86 7.87 -28.69
N ALA A 126 -4.94 8.10 -29.63
CA ALA A 126 -3.80 7.24 -29.85
C ALA A 126 -2.77 7.45 -28.75
N ALA A 127 -2.59 8.71 -28.31
CA ALA A 127 -1.74 9.04 -27.19
C ALA A 127 -2.25 8.42 -25.89
N PHE A 128 -3.55 8.57 -25.61
CA PHE A 128 -4.18 7.98 -24.45
C PHE A 128 -4.04 6.44 -24.44
N ASP A 129 -4.34 5.77 -25.56
CA ASP A 129 -4.24 4.31 -25.64
C ASP A 129 -2.79 3.81 -25.52
N ALA A 130 -1.81 4.61 -25.98
CA ALA A 130 -0.39 4.28 -25.86
C ALA A 130 0.11 4.37 -24.41
N GLN A 131 -0.50 5.22 -23.58
CA GLN A 131 -0.22 5.34 -22.15
C GLN A 131 -1.01 4.30 -21.33
N TRP A 132 -2.32 4.22 -21.55
CA TRP A 132 -3.25 3.55 -20.63
C TRP A 132 -3.83 2.23 -21.15
N GLY A 133 -3.61 1.91 -22.43
CA GLY A 133 -4.16 0.73 -23.12
C GLY A 133 -5.53 0.97 -23.76
N THR A 134 -5.90 0.10 -24.71
CA THR A 134 -7.13 0.23 -25.54
C THR A 134 -8.40 -0.30 -24.86
N GLY A 135 -8.30 -0.84 -23.64
CA GLY A 135 -9.41 -1.49 -22.93
C GLY A 135 -10.34 -0.53 -22.17
N ILE A 136 -10.04 0.77 -22.16
CA ILE A 136 -10.78 1.77 -21.39
C ILE A 136 -11.91 2.36 -22.24
N ASN A 137 -13.09 2.54 -21.63
CA ASN A 137 -14.23 3.21 -22.25
C ASN A 137 -13.93 4.71 -22.41
N ARG A 138 -13.43 5.11 -23.57
CA ARG A 138 -13.03 6.49 -23.84
C ARG A 138 -13.50 7.00 -25.20
N TYR A 139 -13.77 8.31 -25.28
CA TYR A 139 -14.15 9.00 -26.51
C TYR A 139 -13.21 10.18 -26.79
N GLU A 140 -12.73 10.24 -28.03
CA GLU A 140 -11.95 11.37 -28.51
C GLU A 140 -12.87 12.54 -28.91
N LEU A 141 -12.52 13.74 -28.46
CA LEU A 141 -13.21 14.97 -28.76
C LEU A 141 -12.26 15.95 -29.44
N SER A 142 -12.58 16.34 -30.67
CA SER A 142 -11.81 17.36 -31.40
C SER A 142 -11.94 18.73 -30.73
N GLY A 143 -10.85 19.49 -30.71
CA GLY A 143 -10.83 20.81 -30.07
C GLY A 143 -10.92 20.75 -28.54
N PHE A 144 -10.38 19.69 -27.91
CA PHE A 144 -10.19 19.64 -26.46
C PHE A 144 -9.55 20.95 -25.97
N PRO A 145 -9.97 21.53 -24.83
CA PRO A 145 -9.26 22.69 -24.28
C PRO A 145 -7.84 22.30 -23.86
N THR A 146 -6.94 23.27 -23.78
CA THR A 146 -5.70 23.10 -23.00
C THR A 146 -6.03 23.41 -21.54
N LEU A 147 -5.66 22.54 -20.61
CA LEU A 147 -5.94 22.67 -19.19
C LEU A 147 -4.72 23.26 -18.48
N ALA A 148 -4.89 24.19 -17.55
CA ALA A 148 -3.74 24.81 -16.89
C ALA A 148 -2.96 23.82 -16.00
N ASN A 149 -1.67 23.62 -16.32
CA ASN A 149 -0.71 22.84 -15.53
C ASN A 149 -0.39 23.45 -14.16
N SER A 150 -0.42 24.78 -14.05
CA SER A 150 -0.25 25.51 -12.80
C SER A 150 -1.50 26.34 -12.52
N PRO A 151 -2.57 25.70 -12.00
CA PRO A 151 -3.80 26.39 -11.71
C PRO A 151 -3.59 27.43 -10.60
N SER A 152 -4.49 28.40 -10.50
CA SER A 152 -4.47 29.37 -9.40
C SER A 152 -5.88 29.55 -8.87
N SER A 153 -6.03 30.18 -7.71
CA SER A 153 -7.36 30.51 -7.15
C SER A 153 -8.32 31.28 -8.06
N THR A 154 -7.86 31.76 -9.22
CA THR A 154 -8.67 32.40 -10.27
C THR A 154 -8.52 31.76 -11.65
N ASN A 155 -7.74 30.70 -11.78
CA ASN A 155 -7.29 30.14 -13.04
C ASN A 155 -7.56 28.65 -13.07
N GLU A 156 -8.57 28.30 -13.86
CA GLU A 156 -8.89 27.00 -14.45
C GLU A 156 -10.22 26.39 -13.98
N THR A 157 -11.18 26.35 -14.90
CA THR A 157 -12.49 25.75 -14.65
C THR A 157 -12.85 24.86 -15.81
N VAL A 158 -12.71 23.56 -15.61
CA VAL A 158 -13.18 22.58 -16.57
C VAL A 158 -14.69 22.38 -16.40
N GLY A 159 -15.43 22.52 -17.48
CA GLY A 159 -16.87 22.36 -17.53
C GLY A 159 -17.30 21.22 -18.44
N VAL A 160 -18.48 20.68 -18.17
CA VAL A 160 -19.16 19.70 -19.01
C VAL A 160 -20.55 20.22 -19.33
N ARG A 161 -20.84 20.37 -20.62
CA ARG A 161 -22.11 20.91 -21.10
C ARG A 161 -22.92 19.89 -21.88
N ASP A 162 -24.23 19.89 -21.69
CA ASP A 162 -25.15 19.02 -22.42
C ASP A 162 -25.36 19.48 -23.88
N ALA A 163 -26.16 18.73 -24.65
CA ALA A 163 -26.47 19.04 -26.04
C ALA A 163 -27.24 20.35 -26.27
N LEU A 164 -27.84 20.92 -25.22
CA LEU A 164 -28.53 22.21 -25.24
C LEU A 164 -27.60 23.36 -24.80
N GLY A 165 -26.38 23.05 -24.38
CA GLY A 165 -25.39 23.99 -23.86
C GLY A 165 -25.55 24.30 -22.37
N ASN A 166 -26.41 23.59 -21.64
CA ASN A 166 -26.51 23.75 -20.19
C ASN A 166 -25.27 23.15 -19.53
N LEU A 167 -24.73 23.84 -18.52
CA LEU A 167 -23.69 23.28 -17.67
C LEU A 167 -24.29 22.14 -16.85
N VAL A 168 -23.75 20.94 -17.04
CA VAL A 168 -24.11 19.74 -16.28
C VAL A 168 -23.26 19.67 -15.03
N ASP A 169 -21.95 19.87 -15.21
CA ASP A 169 -21.00 19.84 -14.13
C ASP A 169 -19.79 20.73 -14.45
N TRP A 170 -19.05 21.14 -13.42
CA TRP A 170 -17.82 21.90 -13.56
C TRP A 170 -16.92 21.73 -12.34
N VAL A 171 -15.62 21.88 -12.55
CA VAL A 171 -14.60 21.80 -11.50
C VAL A 171 -13.64 22.98 -11.66
N ASN A 172 -13.63 23.87 -10.66
CA ASN A 172 -12.61 24.93 -10.54
C ASN A 172 -11.49 24.46 -9.63
N TYR A 173 -10.55 23.69 -10.21
CA TYR A 173 -9.41 23.13 -9.49
C TYR A 173 -8.30 24.18 -9.30
N ASP A 174 -7.46 23.97 -8.30
CA ASP A 174 -6.41 24.90 -7.84
C ASP A 174 -5.23 24.11 -7.24
N ASP A 175 -4.17 24.78 -6.80
CA ASP A 175 -3.06 24.22 -6.02
C ASP A 175 -3.11 24.66 -4.54
N GLN A 176 -4.17 25.40 -4.15
CA GLN A 176 -4.38 25.92 -2.80
C GLN A 176 -5.72 25.47 -2.20
N GLY A 177 -6.06 25.95 -1.00
CA GLY A 177 -7.43 25.77 -0.46
C GLY A 177 -7.82 24.31 -0.17
N GLY A 178 -6.85 23.39 -0.08
CA GLY A 178 -7.07 21.96 0.15
C GLY A 178 -7.05 21.12 -1.13
N TRP A 179 -6.86 21.73 -2.31
CA TRP A 179 -6.62 20.99 -3.54
C TRP A 179 -5.25 20.31 -3.53
N PRO A 180 -5.09 19.18 -4.24
CA PRO A 180 -3.79 18.53 -4.42
C PRO A 180 -2.79 19.44 -5.14
N SER A 181 -1.52 19.39 -4.72
CA SER A 181 -0.43 20.11 -5.42
C SER A 181 -0.12 19.47 -6.77
N ASP A 182 0.29 20.29 -7.73
CA ASP A 182 0.62 19.94 -9.12
C ASP A 182 2.01 19.33 -9.32
N SER A 183 2.80 19.12 -8.24
CA SER A 183 4.21 18.75 -8.33
C SER A 183 4.58 17.45 -7.61
N PRO A 184 5.45 16.60 -8.21
CA PRO A 184 5.83 16.60 -9.63
C PRO A 184 4.67 16.27 -10.57
N ASP A 185 4.86 16.58 -11.84
CA ASP A 185 3.94 16.28 -12.95
C ASP A 185 3.60 14.78 -13.05
N GLY A 186 2.56 14.47 -13.80
CA GLY A 186 2.16 13.12 -14.19
C GLY A 186 1.06 12.49 -13.35
N ALA A 187 0.66 13.09 -12.24
CA ALA A 187 -0.47 12.58 -11.46
C ALA A 187 -1.77 13.35 -11.76
N SER A 188 -2.84 12.62 -12.09
CA SER A 188 -4.17 13.20 -12.15
C SER A 188 -4.68 13.56 -10.74
N ILE A 189 -5.76 14.34 -10.67
CA ILE A 189 -6.57 14.46 -9.46
C ILE A 189 -7.87 13.68 -9.64
N SER A 190 -8.27 12.94 -8.61
CA SER A 190 -9.52 12.16 -8.58
C SER A 190 -10.39 12.55 -7.39
N LEU A 191 -11.70 12.46 -7.60
CA LEU A 191 -12.71 12.75 -6.58
C LEU A 191 -12.81 11.57 -5.62
N ARG A 192 -12.79 11.86 -4.32
CA ARG A 192 -12.88 10.83 -3.28
C ARG A 192 -14.25 10.11 -3.32
N PRO A 193 -14.30 8.81 -3.00
CA PRO A 193 -15.55 8.04 -3.03
C PRO A 193 -16.70 8.66 -2.22
N GLU A 194 -16.39 9.22 -1.05
CA GLU A 194 -17.34 9.89 -0.18
C GLU A 194 -17.90 11.22 -0.74
N SER A 195 -17.35 11.71 -1.85
CA SER A 195 -17.65 13.03 -2.43
C SER A 195 -18.17 12.98 -3.87
N LEU A 196 -18.49 11.80 -4.41
CA LEU A 196 -19.04 11.58 -5.77
C LEU A 196 -20.43 12.21 -5.97
N SER A 197 -20.48 13.54 -6.03
CA SER A 197 -21.69 14.35 -6.23
C SER A 197 -21.32 15.73 -6.80
N GLU A 198 -22.27 16.37 -7.50
CA GLU A 198 -22.14 17.75 -8.00
C GLU A 198 -21.80 18.74 -6.87
N SER A 199 -22.23 18.47 -5.63
CA SER A 199 -21.92 19.31 -4.48
C SER A 199 -20.51 19.12 -3.89
N GLY A 200 -19.84 18.01 -4.22
CA GLY A 200 -18.54 17.63 -3.66
C GLY A 200 -17.35 18.05 -4.53
N ASN A 201 -17.53 18.08 -5.85
CA ASN A 201 -16.43 18.24 -6.80
C ASN A 201 -15.81 19.65 -6.90
N ASN A 202 -16.38 20.67 -6.28
CA ASN A 202 -15.80 22.03 -6.20
C ASN A 202 -15.22 22.35 -4.82
N VAL A 203 -14.86 21.31 -4.06
CA VAL A 203 -14.22 21.42 -2.74
C VAL A 203 -12.85 20.75 -2.82
N GLY A 204 -11.76 21.49 -2.68
CA GLY A 204 -10.41 20.92 -2.86
C GLY A 204 -10.13 19.69 -1.98
N GLY A 205 -10.58 19.70 -0.72
CA GLY A 205 -10.44 18.55 0.19
C GLY A 205 -11.25 17.31 -0.19
N ALA A 206 -12.15 17.41 -1.18
CA ALA A 206 -12.85 16.27 -1.76
C ALA A 206 -12.02 15.55 -2.84
N TRP A 207 -10.93 16.17 -3.31
CA TRP A 207 -10.04 15.60 -4.32
C TRP A 207 -8.78 15.03 -3.66
N ILE A 208 -8.16 14.10 -4.37
CA ILE A 208 -6.88 13.52 -4.01
C ILE A 208 -6.01 13.41 -5.25
N LEU A 209 -4.71 13.54 -5.08
CA LEU A 209 -3.77 13.20 -6.14
C LEU A 209 -3.81 11.68 -6.36
N SER A 210 -3.81 11.26 -7.62
CA SER A 210 -3.78 9.85 -7.98
C SER A 210 -2.44 9.24 -7.61
N MET A 211 -2.47 8.31 -6.67
CA MET A 211 -1.31 7.57 -6.17
C MET A 211 -1.46 6.11 -6.57
N GLY A 212 -0.47 5.54 -7.26
CA GLY A 212 -0.53 4.14 -7.71
C GLY A 212 -0.90 3.19 -6.56
N GLY A 213 -1.90 2.35 -6.77
CA GLY A 213 -2.45 1.42 -5.79
C GLY A 213 -3.60 1.94 -4.93
N VAL A 214 -3.90 3.24 -4.99
CA VAL A 214 -4.98 3.87 -4.22
C VAL A 214 -6.17 4.12 -5.15
N TYR A 215 -7.36 3.64 -4.76
CA TYR A 215 -8.62 3.86 -5.50
C TYR A 215 -8.54 3.49 -6.99
N GLY A 216 -7.79 2.44 -7.33
CA GLY A 216 -7.62 1.95 -8.70
C GLY A 216 -6.63 2.75 -9.56
N ALA A 217 -6.02 3.80 -9.01
CA ALA A 217 -4.96 4.51 -9.71
C ALA A 217 -3.77 3.57 -9.93
N ARG A 218 -3.16 3.66 -11.11
CA ARG A 218 -1.99 2.85 -11.48
C ARG A 218 -0.92 3.72 -12.13
N PHE A 219 0.32 3.27 -12.00
CA PHE A 219 1.43 3.83 -12.74
C PHE A 219 1.39 3.34 -14.19
N ALA A 220 1.68 4.22 -15.14
CA ALA A 220 1.80 3.90 -16.55
C ALA A 220 3.03 4.59 -17.14
N VAL A 221 3.79 3.85 -17.96
CA VAL A 221 4.89 4.40 -18.75
C VAL A 221 4.46 4.48 -20.20
N GLY A 222 4.40 5.70 -20.74
CA GLY A 222 4.05 5.95 -22.12
C GLY A 222 5.22 6.03 -23.08
N PRO A 223 4.92 6.30 -24.37
CA PRO A 223 5.93 6.61 -25.36
C PRO A 223 6.85 7.75 -24.89
N GLY A 224 8.16 7.56 -25.04
CA GLY A 224 9.15 8.55 -24.62
C GLY A 224 9.53 8.50 -23.14
N GLY A 225 8.99 7.54 -22.37
CA GLY A 225 9.34 7.35 -20.95
C GLY A 225 8.56 8.26 -20.00
N VAL A 226 7.45 8.84 -20.47
CA VAL A 226 6.50 9.62 -19.67
C VAL A 226 5.87 8.74 -18.60
N GLN A 227 5.83 9.22 -17.37
CA GLN A 227 5.37 8.47 -16.21
C GLN A 227 4.15 9.12 -15.58
N ASP A 228 2.98 8.56 -15.87
CA ASP A 228 1.71 9.08 -15.34
C ASP A 228 1.09 8.15 -14.29
N ARG A 229 0.28 8.71 -13.40
CA ARG A 229 -0.48 8.02 -12.35
C ARG A 229 -1.94 8.47 -12.38
N ALA A 230 -2.84 7.54 -12.66
CA ALA A 230 -4.28 7.83 -12.79
C ALA A 230 -5.12 6.55 -12.71
N SER A 231 -6.44 6.70 -12.56
CA SER A 231 -7.44 5.62 -12.51
C SER A 231 -8.41 5.61 -13.70
N PRO A 232 -7.99 5.85 -14.95
CA PRO A 232 -8.93 6.08 -16.04
C PRO A 232 -9.85 4.88 -16.30
N GLY A 233 -11.15 5.12 -16.34
CA GLY A 233 -12.17 4.10 -16.53
C GLY A 233 -12.55 3.36 -15.25
N TYR A 234 -12.06 3.79 -14.08
CA TYR A 234 -12.37 3.20 -12.79
C TYR A 234 -12.64 4.30 -11.75
N VAL A 235 -13.82 4.25 -11.13
CA VAL A 235 -14.20 5.18 -10.06
C VAL A 235 -14.49 4.38 -8.81
N ALA A 236 -13.68 4.61 -7.76
CA ALA A 236 -13.94 4.02 -6.46
C ALA A 236 -15.19 4.64 -5.83
N THR A 237 -16.16 3.81 -5.44
CA THR A 237 -17.44 4.26 -4.86
C THR A 237 -17.54 4.07 -3.35
N GLU A 238 -16.56 3.38 -2.76
CA GLU A 238 -16.52 3.12 -1.33
C GLU A 238 -15.21 3.66 -0.75
N PRO A 239 -15.26 4.46 0.33
CA PRO A 239 -14.07 4.89 1.05
C PRO A 239 -13.31 3.69 1.63
N GLN A 240 -11.99 3.81 1.75
CA GLN A 240 -11.22 2.80 2.48
C GLN A 240 -11.61 2.79 3.96
N ALA A 241 -11.65 1.59 4.55
CA ALA A 241 -11.74 1.45 5.99
C ALA A 241 -10.44 1.92 6.67
N ALA A 242 -10.55 2.35 7.93
CA ALA A 242 -9.39 2.72 8.73
C ALA A 242 -8.36 1.58 8.80
N PHE A 243 -7.08 1.94 8.75
CA PHE A 243 -6.00 0.97 8.83
C PHE A 243 -5.92 0.37 10.24
N ALA A 244 -6.38 -0.87 10.38
CA ALA A 244 -6.43 -1.58 11.66
C ALA A 244 -5.53 -2.83 11.65
N PRO A 245 -5.10 -3.32 12.83
CA PRO A 245 -4.46 -4.62 12.97
C PRO A 245 -5.35 -5.74 12.41
N SER A 246 -4.73 -6.72 11.77
CA SER A 246 -5.42 -7.91 11.29
C SER A 246 -5.68 -8.89 12.45
N ASP A 247 -6.90 -9.41 12.57
CA ASP A 247 -7.29 -10.34 13.65
C ASP A 247 -6.50 -11.67 13.62
N ASP A 248 -6.02 -12.06 12.44
CA ASP A 248 -5.28 -13.28 12.16
C ASP A 248 -3.75 -13.07 12.13
N ALA A 249 -3.24 -11.85 12.33
CA ALA A 249 -1.82 -11.58 12.43
C ALA A 249 -1.31 -11.79 13.86
N VAL A 250 -0.25 -12.59 14.03
CA VAL A 250 0.37 -12.84 15.34
C VAL A 250 1.39 -11.76 15.67
N TRP A 251 2.16 -11.33 14.66
CA TRP A 251 3.18 -10.30 14.78
C TRP A 251 3.54 -9.75 13.40
N SER A 252 4.31 -8.67 13.34
CA SER A 252 4.72 -8.07 12.07
C SER A 252 6.14 -7.51 12.09
N MET A 253 6.67 -7.25 10.90
CA MET A 253 7.79 -6.33 10.68
C MET A 253 7.31 -5.13 9.85
N VAL A 254 8.01 -3.99 9.97
CA VAL A 254 7.77 -2.83 9.11
C VAL A 254 8.97 -2.62 8.19
N VAL A 255 8.72 -2.32 6.90
CA VAL A 255 9.75 -1.94 5.93
C VAL A 255 9.58 -0.46 5.58
N LEU A 256 10.65 0.30 5.79
CA LEU A 256 10.82 1.68 5.36
C LEU A 256 11.58 1.70 4.03
N PRO A 257 11.07 2.44 3.02
CA PRO A 257 11.69 2.52 1.71
C PRO A 257 12.91 3.45 1.75
N ASP A 258 13.43 3.83 0.59
CA ASP A 258 14.39 4.92 0.42
C ASP A 258 13.81 6.24 0.97
N THR A 259 14.46 6.84 1.98
CA THR A 259 13.92 8.01 2.72
C THR A 259 14.62 9.31 2.40
N GLN A 260 15.61 9.28 1.51
CA GLN A 260 16.49 10.40 1.18
C GLN A 260 15.73 11.66 0.73
N ALA A 261 14.58 11.49 0.09
CA ALA A 261 13.74 12.61 -0.33
C ALA A 261 13.11 13.39 0.83
N TYR A 262 12.76 12.74 1.94
CA TYR A 262 12.18 13.41 3.11
C TYR A 262 13.19 14.27 3.87
N VAL A 263 14.46 13.84 3.91
CA VAL A 263 15.47 14.49 4.78
C VAL A 263 16.22 15.62 4.09
N LYS A 264 16.21 15.67 2.75
CA LYS A 264 16.88 16.71 1.95
C LYS A 264 16.14 18.04 1.88
N SER A 265 14.84 18.05 2.20
CA SER A 265 13.98 19.24 2.12
C SER A 265 13.38 19.57 3.48
N SER A 266 13.53 20.82 3.94
CA SER A 266 12.93 21.28 5.20
C SER A 266 11.40 21.16 5.22
N SER A 267 10.73 21.22 4.07
CA SER A 267 9.28 21.03 3.94
C SER A 267 8.82 19.61 4.25
N ASP A 268 9.68 18.62 4.02
CA ASP A 268 9.27 17.21 3.95
C ASP A 268 9.78 16.41 5.15
N THR A 269 10.70 16.96 5.95
CA THR A 269 11.27 16.30 7.14
C THR A 269 10.21 15.81 8.15
N ALA A 270 9.04 16.45 8.20
CA ALA A 270 7.94 16.03 9.06
C ALA A 270 7.30 14.69 8.63
N ILE A 271 7.45 14.28 7.37
CA ILE A 271 6.86 13.06 6.82
C ILE A 271 7.54 11.83 7.41
N LEU A 272 8.89 11.76 7.36
CA LEU A 272 9.62 10.63 7.96
C LEU A 272 9.38 10.55 9.48
N ASN A 273 9.35 11.69 10.18
CA ASN A 273 8.98 11.73 11.60
C ASN A 273 7.56 11.17 11.84
N ARG A 274 6.61 11.46 10.95
CA ARG A 274 5.26 10.90 11.05
C ARG A 274 5.26 9.40 10.84
N MET A 275 6.04 8.88 9.90
CA MET A 275 6.17 7.44 9.66
C MET A 275 6.71 6.73 10.90
N THR A 276 7.83 7.20 11.46
CA THR A 276 8.44 6.57 12.64
C THR A 276 7.59 6.76 13.90
N GLN A 277 6.93 7.91 14.06
CA GLN A 277 5.97 8.11 15.14
C GLN A 277 4.76 7.18 15.02
N TRP A 278 4.23 6.96 13.81
CA TRP A 278 3.14 6.02 13.61
C TRP A 278 3.57 4.60 14.01
N ILE A 279 4.78 4.17 13.63
CA ILE A 279 5.32 2.87 14.07
C ILE A 279 5.41 2.82 15.60
N ALA A 280 5.98 3.84 16.25
CA ALA A 280 6.11 3.86 17.70
C ALA A 280 4.75 3.83 18.42
N ASP A 281 3.75 4.55 17.90
CA ASP A 281 2.41 4.59 18.47
C ASP A 281 1.62 3.29 18.24
N ASN A 282 1.94 2.55 17.18
CA ASN A 282 1.17 1.39 16.71
C ASN A 282 1.92 0.05 16.80
N HIS A 283 3.13 0.02 17.38
CA HIS A 283 3.91 -1.21 17.46
C HIS A 283 3.22 -2.31 18.28
N GLU A 284 2.61 -2.00 19.44
CA GLU A 284 1.92 -3.02 20.24
C GLU A 284 0.66 -3.56 19.54
N PRO A 285 -0.29 -2.74 19.04
CA PRO A 285 -1.50 -3.26 18.40
C PRO A 285 -1.23 -4.06 17.12
N PHE A 286 -0.21 -3.70 16.34
CA PHE A 286 0.17 -4.43 15.12
C PHE A 286 1.24 -5.50 15.37
N GLY A 287 1.67 -5.68 16.62
CA GLY A 287 2.69 -6.66 17.00
C GLY A 287 4.03 -6.47 16.29
N VAL A 288 4.43 -5.23 16.00
CA VAL A 288 5.67 -4.92 15.27
C VAL A 288 6.89 -5.32 16.11
N GLN A 289 7.68 -6.28 15.62
CA GLN A 289 8.87 -6.79 16.31
C GLN A 289 10.18 -6.21 15.78
N PHE A 290 10.19 -5.74 14.54
CA PHE A 290 11.40 -5.25 13.88
C PHE A 290 11.08 -4.25 12.76
N VAL A 291 11.95 -3.27 12.56
CA VAL A 291 11.89 -2.34 11.42
C VAL A 291 13.10 -2.53 10.51
N LEU A 292 12.84 -2.71 9.21
CA LEU A 292 13.84 -2.80 8.14
C LEU A 292 13.85 -1.46 7.39
N HIS A 293 15.02 -0.88 7.16
CA HIS A 293 15.16 0.31 6.30
C HIS A 293 16.05 -0.03 5.11
N GLU A 294 15.49 0.10 3.90
CA GLU A 294 16.10 -0.39 2.66
C GLU A 294 17.27 0.45 2.14
N GLY A 295 17.63 1.53 2.82
CA GLY A 295 18.78 2.37 2.48
C GLY A 295 18.41 3.72 1.92
N ASP A 296 19.40 4.36 1.31
CA ASP A 296 19.36 5.77 0.92
C ASP A 296 18.67 6.62 1.98
N VAL A 297 19.33 6.65 3.14
CA VAL A 297 18.88 7.40 4.31
C VAL A 297 18.99 8.88 4.04
N VAL A 298 20.06 9.30 3.36
CA VAL A 298 20.31 10.68 2.94
C VAL A 298 20.43 10.78 1.43
N ASN A 299 20.19 11.98 0.89
CA ASN A 299 20.29 12.24 -0.56
C ASN A 299 21.71 12.64 -0.95
N GLN A 300 22.47 13.23 -0.02
CA GLN A 300 23.86 13.61 -0.25
C GLN A 300 24.68 13.46 1.02
N ASN A 301 25.51 12.43 1.10
CA ASN A 301 26.45 12.27 2.22
C ASN A 301 27.58 13.34 2.17
N SER A 302 28.05 13.84 3.32
CA SER A 302 29.19 14.78 3.45
C SER A 302 29.14 16.08 2.61
N GLN A 303 27.98 16.42 2.03
CA GLN A 303 27.84 17.55 1.11
C GLN A 303 27.50 18.84 1.87
N ALA A 304 28.49 19.71 2.09
CA ALA A 304 28.30 20.94 2.86
C ALA A 304 27.31 21.94 2.20
N THR A 305 27.32 22.03 0.88
CA THR A 305 26.38 22.86 0.10
C THR A 305 25.51 21.94 -0.75
N PRO A 306 24.22 21.74 -0.44
CA PRO A 306 23.39 20.81 -1.18
C PRO A 306 23.26 21.22 -2.65
N THR A 307 23.28 20.22 -3.53
CA THR A 307 22.94 20.37 -4.95
C THR A 307 21.54 19.84 -5.25
N SER A 308 20.87 19.23 -4.26
CA SER A 308 19.50 18.76 -4.31
C SER A 308 18.89 18.85 -2.92
N GLY A 309 17.71 19.49 -2.81
CA GLY A 309 17.13 19.90 -1.54
C GLY A 309 17.77 21.18 -0.97
N ASP A 310 17.37 21.53 0.25
CA ASP A 310 17.83 22.73 0.97
C ASP A 310 18.62 22.40 2.26
N GLN A 311 18.83 21.11 2.57
CA GLN A 311 19.57 20.62 3.73
C GLN A 311 20.98 20.13 3.32
N SER A 312 22.04 20.54 4.03
CA SER A 312 23.39 19.97 3.84
C SER A 312 23.43 18.49 4.23
N GLY A 313 24.45 17.75 3.80
CA GLY A 313 24.59 16.32 4.13
C GLY A 313 24.58 16.03 5.63
N ASP A 314 25.28 16.83 6.43
CA ASP A 314 25.23 16.72 7.90
C ASP A 314 23.81 16.95 8.44
N GLN A 315 23.08 17.91 7.87
CA GLN A 315 21.71 18.20 8.30
C GLN A 315 20.75 17.08 7.88
N GLN A 316 20.95 16.46 6.70
CA GLN A 316 20.19 15.29 6.26
C GLN A 316 20.38 14.12 7.23
N TRP A 317 21.63 13.81 7.61
CA TRP A 317 21.93 12.78 8.60
C TRP A 317 21.32 13.09 9.98
N GLN A 318 21.37 14.34 10.43
CA GLN A 318 20.72 14.76 11.67
C GLN A 318 19.20 14.59 11.62
N ASN A 319 18.58 14.94 10.49
CA ASN A 319 17.13 14.80 10.30
C ASN A 319 16.73 13.31 10.30
N ALA A 320 17.47 12.47 9.58
CA ALA A 320 17.27 11.02 9.58
C ALA A 320 17.43 10.41 10.98
N LYS A 321 18.53 10.74 11.67
CA LYS A 321 18.78 10.27 13.03
C LYS A 321 17.68 10.71 13.99
N ALA A 322 17.24 11.96 13.91
CA ALA A 322 16.14 12.47 14.75
C ALA A 322 14.84 11.68 14.54
N ALA A 323 14.48 11.39 13.28
CA ALA A 323 13.28 10.63 12.97
C ALA A 323 13.38 9.16 13.40
N MET A 324 14.52 8.51 13.16
CA MET A 324 14.73 7.10 13.52
C MET A 324 14.85 6.90 15.04
N SER A 325 15.40 7.87 15.78
CA SER A 325 15.54 7.78 17.25
C SER A 325 14.20 7.75 17.99
N VAL A 326 13.09 8.04 17.30
CA VAL A 326 11.72 7.82 17.84
C VAL A 326 11.48 6.33 18.15
N LEU A 327 12.19 5.43 17.47
CA LEU A 327 12.08 3.98 17.66
C LEU A 327 13.00 3.45 18.77
N ASP A 328 13.94 4.26 19.29
CA ASP A 328 14.92 3.82 20.29
C ASP A 328 14.23 3.40 21.59
N GLY A 329 14.42 2.13 21.98
CA GLY A 329 13.74 1.55 23.14
C GLY A 329 12.27 1.19 22.91
N VAL A 330 11.75 1.33 21.69
CA VAL A 330 10.38 0.99 21.30
C VAL A 330 10.37 -0.26 20.42
N VAL A 331 11.10 -0.26 19.30
CA VAL A 331 11.26 -1.40 18.39
C VAL A 331 12.70 -1.43 17.86
N PRO A 332 13.38 -2.59 17.76
CA PRO A 332 14.70 -2.67 17.13
C PRO A 332 14.61 -2.45 15.62
N TYR A 333 15.68 -1.92 15.03
CA TYR A 333 15.75 -1.69 13.60
C TYR A 333 17.13 -2.01 13.02
N ALA A 334 17.17 -2.25 11.71
CA ALA A 334 18.39 -2.35 10.91
C ALA A 334 18.26 -1.49 9.65
N ILE A 335 19.37 -0.90 9.22
CA ILE A 335 19.46 -0.06 8.03
C ILE A 335 20.53 -0.66 7.11
N SER A 336 20.17 -0.89 5.85
CA SER A 336 21.12 -1.25 4.79
C SER A 336 21.48 0.02 4.01
N PRO A 337 22.64 0.66 4.21
CA PRO A 337 22.95 1.94 3.57
C PRO A 337 22.95 1.82 2.03
N GLY A 338 22.43 2.85 1.37
CA GLY A 338 22.31 2.93 -0.08
C GLY A 338 23.41 3.73 -0.76
N ASN A 339 23.34 3.88 -2.09
CA ASN A 339 24.41 4.56 -2.83
C ASN A 339 24.52 6.06 -2.49
N HIS A 340 23.45 6.71 -2.04
CA HIS A 340 23.51 8.12 -1.63
C HIS A 340 24.13 8.31 -0.22
N ASP A 341 24.19 7.24 0.57
CA ASP A 341 24.82 7.21 1.90
C ASP A 341 26.36 7.07 1.81
N TYR A 342 26.88 6.80 0.62
CA TYR A 342 28.32 6.70 0.33
C TYR A 342 28.80 7.81 -0.62
N GLY A 343 30.04 8.25 -0.42
CA GLY A 343 30.62 9.35 -1.18
C GLY A 343 29.88 10.67 -0.93
N THR A 344 29.84 11.56 -1.91
CA THR A 344 29.16 12.86 -1.78
C THR A 344 27.98 13.04 -2.72
N THR A 345 27.93 12.24 -3.79
CA THR A 345 26.92 12.35 -4.82
C THR A 345 26.19 11.04 -5.05
N ASN A 346 26.92 9.92 -5.17
CA ASN A 346 26.35 8.65 -5.61
C ASN A 346 27.37 7.50 -5.48
N ALA A 347 27.85 7.22 -4.27
CA ALA A 347 28.80 6.13 -4.01
C ALA A 347 30.04 6.16 -4.91
N GLN A 348 30.59 7.35 -5.23
CA GLN A 348 31.81 7.43 -6.03
C GLN A 348 33.05 6.88 -5.32
N ASP A 349 32.94 6.68 -4.01
CA ASP A 349 33.86 5.95 -3.16
C ASP A 349 33.06 5.28 -2.03
N ARG A 350 33.76 4.59 -1.12
CA ARG A 350 33.17 3.87 0.02
C ARG A 350 33.18 4.66 1.34
N SER A 351 33.44 5.98 1.31
CA SER A 351 33.32 6.82 2.51
C SER A 351 31.85 7.01 2.86
N THR A 352 31.50 6.93 4.14
CA THR A 352 30.13 7.11 4.63
C THR A 352 30.15 7.74 6.01
N GLN A 353 29.12 8.52 6.35
CA GLN A 353 28.88 9.00 7.72
C GLN A 353 27.85 8.13 8.47
N TYR A 354 27.34 7.04 7.88
CA TYR A 354 26.29 6.22 8.49
C TYR A 354 26.65 5.81 9.94
N ASN A 355 27.84 5.25 10.16
CA ASN A 355 28.29 4.82 11.48
C ASN A 355 28.75 5.98 12.40
N ASP A 356 28.82 7.22 11.91
CA ASP A 356 29.06 8.40 12.75
C ASP A 356 27.76 8.88 13.43
N TYR A 357 26.60 8.57 12.83
CA TYR A 357 25.28 8.98 13.30
C TYR A 357 24.46 7.85 13.91
N PHE A 358 24.70 6.60 13.49
CA PHE A 358 24.02 5.42 13.99
C PHE A 358 25.02 4.46 14.61
N SER A 359 24.83 4.16 15.89
CA SER A 359 25.64 3.20 16.65
C SER A 359 24.77 2.16 17.32
N GLN A 360 25.36 0.99 17.60
CA GLN A 360 24.64 -0.13 18.23
C GLN A 360 24.06 0.21 19.62
N ASP A 361 24.63 1.19 20.33
CA ASP A 361 24.22 1.60 21.68
C ASP A 361 23.16 2.71 21.69
N ASP A 362 22.77 3.23 20.52
CA ASP A 362 21.66 4.17 20.39
C ASP A 362 20.33 3.56 20.86
N ASN A 363 20.03 2.36 20.35
CA ASN A 363 18.80 1.64 20.64
C ASN A 363 19.11 0.45 21.56
N PRO A 364 18.61 0.42 22.81
CA PRO A 364 18.87 -0.68 23.74
C PRO A 364 18.27 -2.03 23.28
N LEU A 365 17.30 -2.02 22.36
CA LEU A 365 16.75 -3.23 21.73
C LEU A 365 17.63 -3.76 20.59
N VAL A 366 18.62 -3.00 20.16
CA VAL A 366 19.67 -3.43 19.22
C VAL A 366 20.93 -3.81 19.99
N ASP A 367 21.29 -3.06 21.04
CA ASP A 367 22.55 -3.21 21.79
C ASP A 367 22.74 -4.62 22.40
N PRO A 368 23.74 -5.41 21.96
CA PRO A 368 24.01 -6.74 22.52
C PRO A 368 24.39 -6.68 24.00
N ALA A 369 24.97 -5.58 24.49
CA ALA A 369 25.29 -5.42 25.90
C ALA A 369 24.03 -5.31 26.79
N GLN A 370 22.88 -5.02 26.19
CA GLN A 370 21.58 -4.93 26.84
C GLN A 370 20.64 -6.09 26.47
N GLY A 371 21.16 -7.10 25.76
CA GLY A 371 20.38 -8.24 25.28
C GLY A 371 19.55 -7.94 24.03
N GLY A 372 19.94 -6.92 23.26
CA GLY A 372 19.31 -6.54 22.01
C GLY A 372 19.56 -7.54 20.87
N THR A 373 18.99 -7.20 19.72
CA THR A 373 18.91 -8.10 18.56
C THR A 373 20.23 -8.28 17.82
N LEU A 374 21.16 -7.33 17.86
CA LEU A 374 22.43 -7.44 17.12
C LEU A 374 23.28 -8.59 17.64
N GLN A 375 23.64 -9.54 16.77
CA GLN A 375 24.47 -10.71 17.12
C GLN A 375 25.88 -10.63 16.56
N ALA A 376 26.04 -10.09 15.35
CA ALA A 376 27.34 -10.01 14.70
C ALA A 376 27.45 -8.81 13.77
N VAL A 377 28.66 -8.28 13.65
CA VAL A 377 29.05 -7.28 12.65
C VAL A 377 30.32 -7.74 11.95
N MET A 378 30.48 -7.37 10.68
CA MET A 378 31.70 -7.70 9.93
C MET A 378 32.91 -6.94 10.49
N THR A 379 32.74 -5.63 10.75
CA THR A 379 33.74 -4.76 11.37
C THR A 379 33.21 -4.29 12.73
N PRO A 380 34.00 -4.40 13.82
CA PRO A 380 33.56 -3.94 15.13
C PRO A 380 33.17 -2.45 15.13
N GLY A 381 31.94 -2.15 15.56
CA GLY A 381 31.41 -0.78 15.62
C GLY A 381 30.77 -0.27 14.33
N GLU A 382 30.76 -1.06 13.25
CA GLU A 382 30.10 -0.69 11.98
C GLU A 382 28.84 -1.56 11.78
N LEU A 383 27.70 -0.90 11.54
CA LEU A 383 26.39 -1.53 11.36
C LEU A 383 26.04 -1.78 9.89
N ASP A 384 26.90 -1.36 8.95
CA ASP A 384 26.66 -1.50 7.52
C ASP A 384 26.67 -2.96 7.04
N ASN A 385 27.26 -3.87 7.82
CA ASN A 385 27.22 -5.31 7.58
C ASN A 385 26.97 -6.03 8.91
N ALA A 386 25.70 -6.31 9.19
CA ALA A 386 25.23 -6.73 10.51
C ALA A 386 24.23 -7.89 10.43
N ILE A 387 24.27 -8.77 11.44
CA ILE A 387 23.27 -9.81 11.66
C ILE A 387 22.53 -9.50 12.96
N HIS A 388 21.21 -9.39 12.85
CA HIS A 388 20.29 -9.33 13.97
C HIS A 388 19.55 -10.65 14.10
N ALA A 389 19.23 -11.08 15.32
CA ALA A 389 18.42 -12.27 15.56
C ALA A 389 17.49 -12.07 16.76
N PHE A 390 16.32 -12.71 16.68
CA PHE A 390 15.35 -12.73 17.76
C PHE A 390 14.43 -13.95 17.63
N THR A 391 13.72 -14.29 18.70
CA THR A 391 12.61 -15.25 18.66
C THR A 391 11.31 -14.46 18.56
N ALA A 392 10.56 -14.66 17.49
CA ALA A 392 9.28 -14.02 17.27
C ALA A 392 8.19 -14.55 18.22
N PRO A 393 7.07 -13.83 18.41
CA PRO A 393 5.97 -14.24 19.29
C PRO A 393 5.33 -15.60 18.97
N ASP A 394 5.40 -16.06 17.72
CA ASP A 394 4.95 -17.38 17.29
C ASP A 394 5.98 -18.51 17.53
N GLY A 395 7.17 -18.17 18.05
CA GLY A 395 8.28 -19.08 18.29
C GLY A 395 9.27 -19.19 17.12
N ARG A 396 9.06 -18.49 16.01
CA ARG A 396 9.99 -18.48 14.86
C ARG A 396 11.34 -17.89 15.27
N GLN A 397 12.43 -18.57 14.93
CA GLN A 397 13.76 -17.99 15.04
C GLN A 397 14.02 -17.12 13.80
N MET A 398 14.25 -15.83 14.00
CA MET A 398 14.51 -14.88 12.92
C MET A 398 15.99 -14.52 12.87
N ALA A 399 16.54 -14.39 11.65
CA ALA A 399 17.85 -13.82 11.40
C ALA A 399 17.77 -12.77 10.28
N ILE A 400 18.16 -11.53 10.55
CA ILE A 400 18.14 -10.43 9.58
C ILE A 400 19.57 -10.06 9.27
N LEU A 401 19.97 -10.23 8.02
CA LEU A 401 21.26 -9.81 7.49
C LEU A 401 21.10 -8.47 6.77
N ALA A 402 21.64 -7.40 7.32
CA ALA A 402 21.80 -6.12 6.64
C ALA A 402 23.19 -6.05 5.98
N THR A 403 23.26 -5.58 4.75
CA THR A 403 24.52 -5.44 4.01
C THR A 403 24.75 -4.03 3.50
N GLU A 404 26.00 -3.69 3.24
CA GLU A 404 26.38 -2.40 2.69
C GLU A 404 25.87 -2.21 1.25
N TRP A 405 25.83 -0.96 0.76
CA TRP A 405 25.61 -0.66 -0.67
C TRP A 405 26.50 -1.54 -1.54
N GLY A 406 25.95 -2.17 -2.58
CA GLY A 406 26.70 -3.01 -3.53
C GLY A 406 27.74 -3.88 -2.83
N PRO A 407 27.31 -4.89 -2.04
CA PRO A 407 28.16 -5.58 -1.08
C PRO A 407 29.47 -6.05 -1.70
N ARG A 408 30.59 -5.82 -1.03
CA ARG A 408 31.88 -6.33 -1.48
C ARG A 408 31.92 -7.85 -1.28
N GLN A 409 32.72 -8.57 -2.07
CA GLN A 409 32.86 -10.03 -1.94
C GLN A 409 33.20 -10.46 -0.52
N ARG A 410 34.07 -9.69 0.15
CA ARG A 410 34.46 -9.96 1.55
C ARG A 410 33.29 -9.92 2.53
N ALA A 411 32.27 -9.11 2.27
CA ALA A 411 31.05 -9.01 3.08
C ALA A 411 30.13 -10.19 2.78
N VAL A 412 29.94 -10.52 1.50
CA VAL A 412 29.20 -11.71 1.05
C VAL A 412 29.78 -12.99 1.66
N ASP A 413 31.11 -13.18 1.57
CA ASP A 413 31.83 -14.31 2.15
C ASP A 413 31.70 -14.38 3.68
N TRP A 414 31.70 -13.23 4.35
CA TRP A 414 31.50 -13.15 5.80
C TRP A 414 30.09 -13.57 6.18
N ALA A 415 29.08 -13.01 5.52
CA ALA A 415 27.67 -13.33 5.74
C ALA A 415 27.38 -14.81 5.48
N ALA A 416 27.87 -15.36 4.37
CA ALA A 416 27.71 -16.77 4.03
C ALA A 416 28.32 -17.70 5.10
N ARG A 417 29.48 -17.34 5.66
CA ARG A 417 30.09 -18.11 6.76
C ARG A 417 29.31 -17.99 8.06
N ALA A 418 28.84 -16.79 8.39
CA ALA A 418 28.11 -16.53 9.63
C ALA A 418 26.77 -17.28 9.66
N LEU A 419 25.97 -17.15 8.60
CA LEU A 419 24.64 -17.76 8.52
C LEU A 419 24.66 -19.28 8.29
N ARG A 420 25.79 -19.87 7.88
CA ARG A 420 25.96 -21.34 7.85
C ARG A 420 26.34 -21.94 9.21
N SER A 421 26.51 -21.10 10.24
CA SER A 421 26.80 -21.61 11.57
C SER A 421 25.57 -22.33 12.15
N PRO A 422 25.76 -23.31 13.06
CA PRO A 422 24.64 -24.01 13.69
C PRO A 422 23.66 -23.12 14.45
N GLU A 423 24.06 -21.88 14.75
CA GLU A 423 23.23 -20.89 15.45
C GLU A 423 22.02 -20.43 14.60
N TYR A 424 22.16 -20.40 13.28
CA TYR A 424 21.12 -19.94 12.35
C TYR A 424 20.52 -21.05 11.49
N ALA A 425 20.86 -22.31 11.78
CA ALA A 425 20.48 -23.45 10.94
C ALA A 425 18.95 -23.65 10.82
N ASP A 426 18.21 -23.29 11.86
CA ASP A 426 16.75 -23.40 11.93
C ASP A 426 16.06 -22.02 11.89
N SER A 427 16.78 -20.98 11.48
CA SER A 427 16.23 -19.62 11.40
C SER A 427 15.57 -19.37 10.05
N THR A 428 14.46 -18.62 10.06
CA THR A 428 13.98 -17.91 8.88
C THR A 428 14.84 -16.67 8.71
N ALA A 429 15.68 -16.67 7.67
CA ALA A 429 16.60 -15.60 7.37
C ALA A 429 16.02 -14.61 6.34
N VAL A 430 16.33 -13.34 6.56
CA VAL A 430 15.97 -12.19 5.72
C VAL A 430 17.25 -11.52 5.27
N LEU A 431 17.39 -11.26 3.96
CA LEU A 431 18.40 -10.34 3.44
C LEU A 431 17.79 -8.95 3.30
N LEU A 432 18.41 -7.95 3.91
CA LEU A 432 18.15 -6.53 3.73
C LEU A 432 19.36 -5.93 3.01
N THR A 433 19.18 -5.53 1.75
CA THR A 433 20.24 -4.94 0.91
C THR A 433 19.66 -3.85 0.03
N HIS A 434 20.45 -2.85 -0.35
CA HIS A 434 19.90 -1.69 -1.05
C HIS A 434 19.49 -1.99 -2.51
N ALA A 435 20.38 -2.61 -3.29
CA ALA A 435 20.13 -2.93 -4.71
C ALA A 435 20.11 -4.43 -4.94
N TYR A 436 18.94 -4.97 -5.32
CA TYR A 436 18.75 -6.39 -5.56
C TYR A 436 17.72 -6.69 -6.65
N MET A 437 16.47 -6.28 -6.44
CA MET A 437 15.39 -6.40 -7.44
C MET A 437 15.41 -5.21 -8.41
N PHE A 438 14.84 -5.39 -9.60
CA PHE A 438 14.50 -4.35 -10.56
C PHE A 438 12.97 -4.27 -10.74
N HIS A 439 12.45 -3.17 -11.28
CA HIS A 439 11.01 -2.90 -11.41
C HIS A 439 10.31 -3.74 -12.51
N ASP A 440 11.03 -4.64 -13.18
CA ASP A 440 10.49 -5.58 -14.17
C ASP A 440 10.34 -7.00 -13.60
N GLU A 441 10.24 -7.09 -12.26
CA GLU A 441 10.12 -8.34 -11.50
C GLU A 441 11.31 -9.30 -11.70
N THR A 442 12.45 -8.78 -12.15
CA THR A 442 13.72 -9.50 -12.19
C THR A 442 14.70 -8.98 -11.15
N ARG A 443 15.81 -9.68 -10.95
CA ARG A 443 16.94 -9.18 -10.19
C ARG A 443 17.80 -8.25 -11.06
N TYR A 444 18.56 -7.37 -10.43
CA TYR A 444 19.69 -6.73 -11.08
C TYR A 444 20.68 -7.80 -11.56
N ASP A 445 20.97 -7.80 -12.85
CA ASP A 445 21.93 -8.66 -13.53
C ASP A 445 22.71 -7.83 -14.56
N TRP A 446 23.95 -7.47 -14.23
CA TRP A 446 24.81 -6.66 -15.10
C TRP A 446 25.08 -7.32 -16.45
N GLN A 447 24.95 -8.64 -16.58
CA GLN A 447 25.13 -9.32 -17.86
C GLN A 447 24.05 -8.91 -18.86
N ARG A 448 22.82 -8.62 -18.40
CA ARG A 448 21.73 -8.10 -19.25
C ARG A 448 22.08 -6.75 -19.85
N ASN A 449 22.76 -5.89 -19.10
CA ASN A 449 23.19 -4.56 -19.58
C ASN A 449 24.25 -4.62 -20.69
N GLN A 450 24.86 -5.78 -20.94
CA GLN A 450 25.88 -5.97 -21.98
C GLN A 450 25.30 -6.43 -23.32
N ASP A 451 24.00 -6.72 -23.38
CA ASP A 451 23.35 -7.04 -24.64
C ASP A 451 23.01 -5.78 -25.46
N SER A 452 22.54 -5.96 -26.69
CA SER A 452 22.19 -4.84 -27.56
C SER A 452 20.72 -4.42 -27.47
N ASP A 453 19.94 -5.02 -26.55
CA ASP A 453 18.55 -4.67 -26.34
C ASP A 453 18.45 -3.55 -25.31
N PRO A 454 18.08 -2.32 -25.72
CA PRO A 454 17.94 -1.21 -24.77
C PRO A 454 16.87 -1.47 -23.70
N GLY A 455 15.93 -2.40 -23.92
CA GLY A 455 14.93 -2.81 -22.92
C GLY A 455 15.49 -3.63 -21.76
N ASN A 456 16.71 -4.16 -21.90
CA ASN A 456 17.38 -4.95 -20.86
C ASN A 456 18.34 -4.11 -20.00
N ASN A 457 18.45 -2.80 -20.25
CA ASN A 457 19.38 -1.94 -19.53
C ASN A 457 18.85 -1.55 -18.14
N GLN A 458 19.45 -2.12 -17.11
CA GLN A 458 19.23 -1.80 -15.72
C GLN A 458 20.24 -0.74 -15.26
N GLY A 459 20.04 0.52 -15.67
CA GLY A 459 21.04 1.59 -15.50
C GLY A 459 21.47 1.88 -14.05
N GLY A 460 20.61 1.58 -13.07
CA GLY A 460 20.92 1.69 -11.64
C GLY A 460 21.71 0.52 -11.05
N ASN A 461 22.16 -0.45 -11.83
CA ASN A 461 22.90 -1.60 -11.30
C ASN A 461 24.20 -1.15 -10.56
N PRO A 462 24.57 -1.74 -9.40
CA PRO A 462 25.79 -1.38 -8.68
C PRO A 462 27.06 -1.31 -9.53
N TYR A 463 27.21 -2.14 -10.56
CA TYR A 463 28.35 -2.12 -11.50
C TYR A 463 28.41 -0.87 -12.39
N SER A 464 27.33 -0.10 -12.51
CA SER A 464 27.31 1.16 -13.27
C SER A 464 27.91 2.33 -12.49
N TYR A 465 28.07 2.18 -11.16
CA TYR A 465 28.56 3.23 -10.28
C TYR A 465 30.09 3.27 -10.26
N PRO A 466 30.71 4.45 -10.09
CA PRO A 466 32.16 4.59 -10.01
C PRO A 466 32.74 4.11 -8.67
N THR A 467 31.98 3.35 -7.89
CA THR A 467 32.36 2.89 -6.56
C THR A 467 33.67 2.10 -6.62
N SER A 468 34.64 2.51 -5.82
CA SER A 468 35.95 1.85 -5.80
C SER A 468 35.87 0.41 -5.28
N GLY A 469 36.50 -0.53 -5.98
CA GLY A 469 36.63 -1.91 -5.56
C GLY A 469 35.66 -2.85 -6.28
N ASP A 470 35.49 -4.04 -5.71
CA ASP A 470 34.46 -4.99 -6.09
C ASP A 470 33.09 -4.56 -5.57
N THR A 471 32.04 -5.02 -6.25
CA THR A 471 30.63 -4.88 -5.90
C THR A 471 29.90 -6.13 -6.38
N ASN A 472 28.79 -6.45 -5.76
CA ASN A 472 27.87 -7.50 -6.20
C ASN A 472 26.49 -6.87 -6.45
N ASP A 473 25.81 -7.34 -7.47
CA ASP A 473 24.41 -6.99 -7.76
C ASP A 473 23.43 -8.07 -7.25
N GLY A 474 22.15 -7.95 -7.62
CA GLY A 474 21.11 -8.86 -7.13
C GLY A 474 21.32 -10.31 -7.55
N GLU A 475 21.74 -10.55 -8.78
CA GLU A 475 22.00 -11.90 -9.30
C GLU A 475 23.26 -12.49 -8.67
N ASP A 476 24.33 -11.71 -8.49
CA ASP A 476 25.53 -12.19 -7.76
C ASP A 476 25.17 -12.61 -6.32
N LEU A 477 24.39 -11.78 -5.60
CA LEU A 477 23.94 -12.09 -4.25
C LEU A 477 23.01 -13.31 -4.21
N TRP A 478 22.17 -13.49 -5.23
CA TRP A 478 21.35 -14.69 -5.38
C TRP A 478 22.21 -15.94 -5.53
N GLU A 479 23.14 -15.95 -6.48
CA GLU A 479 23.95 -17.12 -6.84
C GLU A 479 24.93 -17.51 -5.74
N GLU A 480 25.52 -16.54 -5.03
CA GLU A 480 26.61 -16.78 -4.11
C GLU A 480 26.19 -16.90 -2.65
N LEU A 481 25.08 -16.25 -2.26
CA LEU A 481 24.64 -16.17 -0.87
C LEU A 481 23.25 -16.75 -0.65
N VAL A 482 22.23 -16.18 -1.30
CA VAL A 482 20.82 -16.47 -0.96
C VAL A 482 20.44 -17.89 -1.35
N SER A 483 20.68 -18.29 -2.60
CA SER A 483 20.40 -19.64 -3.11
C SER A 483 21.32 -20.72 -2.54
N GLN A 484 22.38 -20.33 -1.83
CA GLN A 484 23.40 -21.22 -1.26
C GLN A 484 23.22 -21.43 0.25
N ASN A 485 22.13 -20.90 0.82
CA ASN A 485 21.81 -21.02 2.22
C ASN A 485 20.31 -21.17 2.44
N ALA A 486 19.87 -22.38 2.77
CA ALA A 486 18.46 -22.77 2.94
C ALA A 486 17.70 -21.98 4.01
N ALA A 487 18.38 -21.23 4.88
CA ALA A 487 17.74 -20.38 5.87
C ALA A 487 17.02 -19.17 5.23
N PHE A 488 17.48 -18.66 4.08
CA PHE A 488 16.85 -17.48 3.48
C PHE A 488 15.48 -17.80 2.92
N GLU A 489 14.49 -16.98 3.29
CA GLU A 489 13.12 -17.06 2.79
C GLU A 489 12.61 -15.72 2.26
N MET A 490 13.28 -14.61 2.62
CA MET A 490 12.89 -13.26 2.17
C MET A 490 14.10 -12.39 1.81
N VAL A 491 13.90 -11.49 0.84
CA VAL A 491 14.84 -10.40 0.49
C VAL A 491 14.06 -9.09 0.38
N PHE A 492 14.58 -8.01 0.96
CA PHE A 492 14.04 -6.65 0.86
C PHE A 492 15.10 -5.72 0.26
N SER A 493 14.65 -4.84 -0.65
CA SER A 493 15.51 -3.92 -1.40
C SER A 493 14.77 -2.68 -1.89
N GLY A 494 15.52 -1.60 -2.08
CA GLY A 494 15.05 -0.29 -2.51
C GLY A 494 15.67 0.12 -3.85
N HIS A 495 16.20 1.35 -3.93
CA HIS A 495 17.05 1.89 -5.00
C HIS A 495 16.37 2.16 -6.36
N VAL A 496 15.44 1.30 -6.76
CA VAL A 496 14.93 1.27 -8.14
C VAL A 496 13.70 2.16 -8.30
N GLY A 497 13.71 2.99 -9.34
CA GLY A 497 12.53 3.76 -9.77
C GLY A 497 11.53 2.97 -10.60
N GLY A 498 10.81 3.64 -11.50
CA GLY A 498 9.67 3.03 -12.21
C GLY A 498 8.41 3.12 -11.36
N ASP A 499 7.66 2.03 -11.25
CA ASP A 499 6.51 1.95 -10.32
C ASP A 499 6.95 1.77 -8.86
N GLY A 500 8.25 1.53 -8.62
CA GLY A 500 8.85 1.48 -7.30
C GLY A 500 8.54 0.20 -6.52
N VAL A 501 8.04 -0.83 -7.18
CA VAL A 501 7.69 -2.10 -6.54
C VAL A 501 8.12 -3.28 -7.40
N GLY A 502 8.19 -4.46 -6.80
CA GLY A 502 8.53 -5.68 -7.51
C GLY A 502 8.46 -6.88 -6.57
N TYR A 503 8.08 -8.03 -7.11
CA TYR A 503 7.98 -9.26 -6.35
C TYR A 503 8.42 -10.44 -7.20
N LEU A 504 9.32 -11.26 -6.66
CA LEU A 504 9.79 -12.48 -7.29
C LEU A 504 9.93 -13.60 -6.24
N ALA A 505 9.27 -14.73 -6.49
CA ALA A 505 9.54 -15.98 -5.78
C ALA A 505 10.51 -16.82 -6.60
N SER A 506 11.64 -17.23 -6.02
CA SER A 506 12.64 -18.07 -6.68
C SER A 506 13.01 -19.28 -5.85
N GLU A 507 13.25 -20.41 -6.52
CA GLU A 507 13.70 -21.66 -5.89
C GLU A 507 15.24 -21.70 -5.81
N GLY A 508 15.78 -21.91 -4.61
CA GLY A 508 17.21 -22.02 -4.33
C GLY A 508 17.67 -23.47 -4.14
N GLN A 509 18.18 -23.79 -2.96
CA GLN A 509 18.40 -25.18 -2.54
C GLN A 509 17.08 -25.99 -2.58
N PRO A 510 17.12 -27.33 -2.61
CA PRO A 510 15.91 -28.14 -2.44
C PRO A 510 15.13 -27.66 -1.21
N SER A 511 13.81 -27.50 -1.37
CA SER A 511 12.91 -27.01 -0.30
C SER A 511 13.08 -25.54 0.09
N GLN A 512 13.80 -24.74 -0.69
CA GLN A 512 14.00 -23.32 -0.42
C GLN A 512 13.31 -22.46 -1.48
N THR A 513 12.23 -21.81 -1.06
CA THR A 513 11.60 -20.72 -1.83
C THR A 513 11.92 -19.39 -1.17
N VAL A 514 12.38 -18.42 -1.96
CA VAL A 514 12.75 -17.09 -1.46
C VAL A 514 11.90 -16.01 -2.11
N HIS A 515 11.21 -15.24 -1.26
CA HIS A 515 10.33 -14.14 -1.63
C HIS A 515 11.13 -12.83 -1.63
N GLN A 516 11.39 -12.30 -2.81
CA GLN A 516 12.23 -11.12 -3.03
C GLN A 516 11.35 -9.94 -3.36
N MET A 517 11.54 -8.83 -2.66
CA MET A 517 10.66 -7.66 -2.70
C MET A 517 11.45 -6.39 -2.95
N LEU A 518 10.99 -5.63 -3.94
CA LEU A 518 11.36 -4.24 -4.15
C LEU A 518 10.28 -3.34 -3.53
N PHE A 519 10.72 -2.32 -2.80
CA PHE A 519 9.86 -1.24 -2.31
C PHE A 519 10.61 0.09 -2.26
N ASN A 520 10.41 0.93 -3.25
CA ASN A 520 10.99 2.27 -3.30
C ASN A 520 9.95 3.30 -3.74
N THR A 521 9.60 4.19 -2.84
CA THR A 521 8.60 5.23 -3.13
C THR A 521 9.22 6.60 -3.37
N GLN A 522 10.55 6.75 -3.41
CA GLN A 522 11.22 8.07 -3.44
C GLN A 522 10.83 8.98 -4.62
N PHE A 523 10.27 8.40 -5.69
CA PHE A 523 9.86 9.09 -6.91
C PHE A 523 8.37 9.50 -6.92
N GLU A 524 7.65 9.22 -5.84
CA GLU A 524 6.30 9.77 -5.68
C GLU A 524 6.33 11.21 -5.17
N THR A 525 5.16 11.85 -5.24
CA THR A 525 4.94 13.19 -4.71
C THR A 525 5.20 13.25 -3.20
N ASN A 526 5.43 14.46 -2.67
CA ASN A 526 5.80 14.68 -1.26
C ASN A 526 7.03 13.85 -0.81
N GLY A 527 7.98 13.59 -1.72
CA GLY A 527 9.18 12.80 -1.45
C GLY A 527 8.92 11.30 -1.22
N GLY A 528 7.73 10.80 -1.53
CA GLY A 528 7.37 9.40 -1.38
C GLY A 528 6.06 9.12 -0.65
N ASN A 529 5.25 10.16 -0.41
CA ASN A 529 3.91 10.07 0.17
C ASN A 529 3.80 9.35 1.53
N GLY A 530 4.92 9.12 2.22
CA GLY A 530 4.95 8.51 3.54
C GLY A 530 4.57 7.03 3.56
N TRP A 531 4.76 6.29 2.47
CA TRP A 531 4.41 4.86 2.40
C TRP A 531 5.38 3.98 3.20
N LEU A 532 4.84 3.00 3.92
CA LEU A 532 5.56 1.91 4.58
C LEU A 532 4.86 0.57 4.32
N ARG A 533 5.60 -0.54 4.40
CA ARG A 533 5.03 -1.89 4.30
C ARG A 533 4.96 -2.56 5.67
N LEU A 534 3.83 -3.18 5.97
CA LEU A 534 3.69 -4.17 7.03
C LEU A 534 3.83 -5.57 6.44
N ILE A 535 4.70 -6.36 7.06
CA ILE A 535 4.90 -7.78 6.78
C ILE A 535 4.32 -8.55 7.95
N GLU A 536 3.05 -8.96 7.85
CA GLU A 536 2.29 -9.62 8.91
C GLU A 536 2.47 -11.14 8.83
N PHE A 537 2.86 -11.77 9.93
CA PHE A 537 2.96 -13.23 10.05
C PHE A 537 1.69 -13.77 10.68
N LEU A 538 0.98 -14.62 9.96
CA LEU A 538 -0.37 -15.05 10.33
C LEU A 538 -0.37 -16.24 11.30
N ASP A 539 -1.51 -16.45 11.95
CA ASP A 539 -1.68 -17.45 13.02
C ASP A 539 -1.62 -18.90 12.55
N ASP A 540 -1.68 -19.16 11.24
CA ASP A 540 -1.46 -20.48 10.64
C ASP A 540 0.02 -20.93 10.67
N GLY A 541 0.95 -20.02 11.01
CA GLY A 541 2.37 -20.29 11.19
C GLY A 541 3.16 -20.48 9.89
N ARG A 542 2.59 -20.12 8.73
CA ARG A 542 3.29 -20.18 7.43
C ARG A 542 2.90 -19.06 6.46
N SER A 543 1.75 -18.44 6.62
CA SER A 543 1.28 -17.37 5.75
C SER A 543 1.83 -16.02 6.20
N VAL A 544 2.30 -15.25 5.22
CA VAL A 544 2.78 -13.89 5.41
C VAL A 544 1.98 -12.97 4.50
N ARG A 545 1.46 -11.88 5.07
CA ARG A 545 0.67 -10.87 4.37
C ARG A 545 1.46 -9.56 4.26
N VAL A 546 1.51 -9.00 3.06
CA VAL A 546 2.06 -7.67 2.80
C VAL A 546 0.91 -6.68 2.72
N ARG A 547 1.02 -5.56 3.45
CA ARG A 547 0.09 -4.42 3.38
C ARG A 547 0.89 -3.13 3.29
N THR A 548 0.63 -2.29 2.30
CA THR A 548 1.27 -0.96 2.20
C THR A 548 0.34 0.14 2.70
N TYR A 549 0.83 0.99 3.60
CA TYR A 549 0.05 2.05 4.27
C TYR A 549 0.82 3.37 4.32
N SER A 550 0.12 4.50 4.23
CA SER A 550 0.69 5.83 4.43
C SER A 550 0.08 6.52 5.64
N PRO A 551 0.85 6.77 6.72
CA PRO A 551 0.43 7.62 7.82
C PRO A 551 0.21 9.09 7.43
N LEU A 552 0.77 9.54 6.29
CA LEU A 552 0.54 10.89 5.77
C LEU A 552 -0.89 11.05 5.28
N HIS A 553 -1.37 10.08 4.51
CA HIS A 553 -2.67 10.11 3.84
C HIS A 553 -3.79 9.37 4.57
N ASP A 554 -3.43 8.50 5.53
CA ASP A 554 -4.34 7.54 6.18
C ASP A 554 -5.06 6.66 5.14
N LEU A 555 -4.28 6.13 4.20
CA LEU A 555 -4.74 5.29 3.09
C LEU A 555 -3.80 4.10 2.89
N GLN A 556 -4.35 3.04 2.28
CA GLN A 556 -3.63 1.84 1.87
C GLN A 556 -3.53 1.77 0.35
N LYS A 557 -2.46 1.14 -0.14
CA LYS A 557 -2.40 0.64 -1.52
C LYS A 557 -2.97 -0.77 -1.54
N THR A 558 -3.95 -1.03 -2.40
CA THR A 558 -4.74 -2.27 -2.40
C THR A 558 -4.59 -3.08 -3.69
N ASP A 559 -3.74 -2.65 -4.61
CA ASP A 559 -3.39 -3.42 -5.81
C ASP A 559 -2.49 -4.62 -5.47
N GLU A 560 -2.39 -5.56 -6.41
CA GLU A 560 -1.69 -6.83 -6.22
C GLU A 560 -0.18 -6.66 -5.95
N ALA A 561 0.44 -5.55 -6.35
CA ALA A 561 1.87 -5.31 -6.09
C ALA A 561 2.14 -4.74 -4.68
N ASN A 562 1.08 -4.31 -3.97
CA ASN A 562 1.19 -3.67 -2.65
C ASN A 562 0.38 -4.38 -1.54
N ALA A 563 -0.54 -5.26 -1.92
CA ALA A 563 -1.34 -6.05 -1.00
C ALA A 563 -1.45 -7.50 -1.52
N PHE A 564 -0.69 -8.40 -0.92
CA PHE A 564 -0.63 -9.81 -1.33
C PHE A 564 -0.23 -10.71 -0.15
N GLU A 565 -0.43 -12.01 -0.32
CA GLU A 565 -0.02 -13.05 0.63
C GLU A 565 0.92 -14.05 -0.04
N PHE A 566 1.85 -14.60 0.72
CA PHE A 566 2.74 -15.67 0.31
C PHE A 566 3.00 -16.62 1.48
N THR A 567 3.56 -17.80 1.19
CA THR A 567 3.80 -18.85 2.19
C THR A 567 5.28 -19.11 2.37
N ILE A 568 5.72 -19.10 3.62
CA ILE A 568 7.07 -19.48 4.04
C ILE A 568 7.06 -20.86 4.70
N SER A 569 8.23 -21.35 5.07
CA SER A 569 8.41 -22.61 5.77
C SER A 569 7.51 -22.69 7.02
N PRO A 570 6.82 -23.81 7.25
CA PRO A 570 5.85 -23.92 8.33
C PRO A 570 6.53 -24.08 9.70
N LEU A 571 6.00 -23.40 10.71
CA LEU A 571 6.42 -23.59 12.11
C LEU A 571 6.24 -25.02 12.63
N LEU A 572 5.26 -25.75 12.07
CA LEU A 572 4.98 -27.15 12.42
C LEU A 572 4.91 -28.00 11.14
N PRO A 573 6.05 -28.52 10.65
CA PRO A 573 6.06 -29.34 9.45
C PRO A 573 5.17 -30.58 9.58
N GLY A 574 4.32 -30.80 8.58
CA GLY A 574 3.38 -31.94 8.54
C GLY A 574 1.97 -31.64 9.04
N ASP A 575 1.71 -30.47 9.63
CA ASP A 575 0.37 -29.95 9.93
C ASP A 575 -0.24 -29.37 8.64
N TYR A 576 -0.87 -30.23 7.85
CA TYR A 576 -1.38 -29.91 6.52
C TYR A 576 -2.77 -29.29 6.55
N ASN A 577 -3.54 -29.50 7.62
CA ASN A 577 -4.83 -28.87 7.80
C ASN A 577 -4.77 -27.54 8.58
N GLY A 578 -3.62 -27.22 9.19
CA GLY A 578 -3.36 -25.98 9.92
C GLY A 578 -3.99 -25.93 11.32
N ASP A 579 -4.42 -27.06 11.88
CA ASP A 579 -5.14 -27.11 13.17
C ASP A 579 -4.22 -27.10 14.41
N GLY A 580 -2.91 -27.06 14.18
CA GLY A 580 -1.88 -27.02 15.22
C GLY A 580 -1.43 -28.40 15.71
N TRP A 581 -1.92 -29.48 15.12
CA TRP A 581 -1.53 -30.86 15.43
C TRP A 581 -1.10 -31.61 14.16
N VAL A 582 -0.07 -32.44 14.28
CA VAL A 582 0.30 -33.37 13.21
C VAL A 582 -0.31 -34.74 13.52
N ASP A 583 -1.46 -35.05 12.94
CA ASP A 583 -2.23 -36.24 13.25
C ASP A 583 -2.83 -36.96 12.02
N ALA A 584 -3.83 -37.83 12.23
CA ALA A 584 -4.42 -38.62 11.15
C ALA A 584 -5.27 -37.78 10.17
N ALA A 585 -5.69 -36.57 10.55
CA ALA A 585 -6.41 -35.65 9.70
C ALA A 585 -5.51 -35.11 8.58
N ASP A 586 -4.26 -34.77 8.88
CA ASP A 586 -3.27 -34.29 7.89
C ASP A 586 -2.98 -35.32 6.82
N TYR A 587 -2.91 -36.60 7.22
CA TYR A 587 -2.77 -37.70 6.26
C TYR A 587 -3.90 -37.69 5.22
N GLY A 588 -5.12 -37.31 5.63
CA GLY A 588 -6.25 -37.13 4.72
C GLY A 588 -5.98 -36.03 3.69
N VAL A 589 -5.48 -34.88 4.14
CA VAL A 589 -5.11 -33.74 3.26
C VAL A 589 -4.04 -34.14 2.25
N TRP A 590 -2.96 -34.80 2.72
CA TRP A 590 -1.91 -35.31 1.84
C TRP A 590 -2.45 -36.28 0.80
N ARG A 591 -3.18 -37.32 1.25
CA ARG A 591 -3.68 -38.37 0.36
C ARG A 591 -4.61 -37.81 -0.72
N ASP A 592 -5.47 -36.86 -0.35
CA ASP A 592 -6.47 -36.29 -1.26
C ASP A 592 -5.85 -35.33 -2.30
N ASN A 593 -4.61 -34.88 -2.06
CA ASN A 593 -3.86 -34.00 -2.96
C ASN A 593 -2.64 -34.67 -3.66
N LEU A 594 -2.38 -35.95 -3.38
CA LEU A 594 -1.22 -36.68 -3.91
C LEU A 594 -1.10 -36.56 -5.44
N GLY A 595 0.06 -36.09 -5.90
CA GLY A 595 0.43 -35.91 -7.29
C GLY A 595 0.13 -34.53 -7.88
N ARG A 596 -0.43 -33.60 -7.10
CA ARG A 596 -0.68 -32.22 -7.53
C ARG A 596 0.59 -31.37 -7.48
N GLN A 597 0.66 -30.39 -8.37
CA GLN A 597 1.58 -29.25 -8.24
C GLN A 597 0.84 -28.12 -7.54
N VAL A 598 1.50 -27.47 -6.59
CA VAL A 598 0.95 -26.41 -5.75
C VAL A 598 2.04 -25.36 -5.49
N PRO A 599 1.70 -24.13 -5.09
CA PRO A 599 2.69 -23.22 -4.52
C PRO A 599 3.44 -23.89 -3.36
N ALA A 600 4.74 -23.62 -3.22
CA ALA A 600 5.57 -24.18 -2.17
C ALA A 600 4.92 -23.98 -0.78
N TRP A 601 4.96 -25.01 0.06
CA TRP A 601 4.39 -25.03 1.43
C TRP A 601 2.87 -24.95 1.52
N SER A 602 2.15 -24.91 0.40
CA SER A 602 0.69 -24.86 0.38
C SER A 602 0.06 -26.26 0.35
N ALA A 603 -1.20 -26.36 0.81
CA ALA A 603 -1.90 -27.63 0.96
C ALA A 603 -1.08 -28.66 1.78
N ALA A 604 -0.62 -29.74 1.15
CA ALA A 604 0.16 -30.82 1.78
C ALA A 604 1.56 -30.98 1.19
N ASP A 605 2.08 -29.91 0.58
CA ASP A 605 3.49 -29.80 0.21
C ASP A 605 4.28 -29.48 1.49
N GLY A 606 4.79 -30.51 2.13
CA GLY A 606 5.49 -30.44 3.41
C GLY A 606 7.00 -30.37 3.29
N ASP A 607 7.56 -30.55 2.10
CA ASP A 607 8.96 -30.26 1.83
C ASP A 607 9.15 -29.01 0.96
N GLY A 608 8.09 -28.35 0.51
CA GLY A 608 8.19 -27.07 -0.19
C GLY A 608 8.74 -27.19 -1.61
N ASP A 609 8.76 -28.38 -2.23
CA ASP A 609 9.27 -28.58 -3.59
C ASP A 609 8.24 -28.23 -4.69
N GLY A 610 7.03 -27.79 -4.29
CA GLY A 610 5.92 -27.45 -5.17
C GLY A 610 5.15 -28.66 -5.69
N ARG A 611 5.41 -29.88 -5.17
CA ARG A 611 4.78 -31.12 -5.62
C ARG A 611 4.48 -32.10 -4.48
N ILE A 612 3.18 -32.35 -4.29
CA ILE A 612 2.71 -33.30 -3.28
C ILE A 612 3.02 -34.74 -3.70
N ALA A 613 3.97 -35.38 -3.03
CA ALA A 613 4.56 -36.68 -3.32
C ALA A 613 4.81 -37.51 -2.04
N THR A 614 5.57 -38.59 -2.18
CA THR A 614 5.90 -39.50 -1.05
C THR A 614 6.91 -38.85 -0.07
N SER A 615 7.64 -37.83 -0.51
CA SER A 615 8.55 -37.07 0.34
C SER A 615 7.77 -36.31 1.42
N ASP A 616 6.63 -35.68 1.07
CA ASP A 616 5.73 -35.03 2.04
C ASP A 616 5.15 -36.00 3.07
N TYR A 617 4.74 -37.19 2.63
CA TYR A 617 4.33 -38.24 3.57
C TYR A 617 5.43 -38.54 4.60
N SER A 618 6.70 -38.43 4.22
CA SER A 618 7.83 -38.62 5.12
C SER A 618 7.97 -37.46 6.11
N VAL A 619 7.64 -36.22 5.71
CA VAL A 619 7.54 -35.06 6.60
C VAL A 619 6.45 -35.27 7.64
N TRP A 620 5.21 -35.54 7.21
CA TRP A 620 4.10 -35.84 8.12
C TRP A 620 4.44 -36.98 9.08
N ARG A 621 4.97 -38.10 8.56
CA ARG A 621 5.30 -39.27 9.37
C ARG A 621 6.37 -38.97 10.42
N SER A 622 7.36 -38.14 10.09
CA SER A 622 8.44 -37.78 11.01
C SER A 622 7.98 -36.86 12.13
N ASN A 623 6.91 -36.10 11.88
CA ASN A 623 6.35 -35.14 12.83
C ASN A 623 5.07 -35.64 13.52
N TYR A 624 4.53 -36.81 13.16
CA TYR A 624 3.29 -37.35 13.72
C TYR A 624 3.27 -37.36 15.27
N GLY A 625 2.24 -36.73 15.84
CA GLY A 625 2.07 -36.53 17.28
C GLY A 625 2.67 -35.23 17.82
N SER A 626 3.33 -34.44 16.97
CA SER A 626 3.80 -33.08 17.32
C SER A 626 2.64 -32.09 17.33
N SER A 627 2.80 -31.00 18.05
CA SER A 627 1.82 -29.91 18.14
C SER A 627 2.50 -28.60 18.46
N ARG A 628 1.88 -27.49 18.05
CA ARG A 628 2.28 -26.14 18.45
C ARG A 628 1.33 -25.61 19.50
N SER A 629 1.86 -24.96 20.54
CA SER A 629 1.03 -24.20 21.47
C SER A 629 0.46 -22.99 20.73
N SER A 630 -0.86 -22.76 20.86
CA SER A 630 -1.48 -21.55 20.31
C SER A 630 -0.75 -20.30 20.82
N PRO A 631 -0.53 -19.28 19.97
CA PRO A 631 0.09 -18.03 20.38
C PRO A 631 -0.64 -17.48 21.61
N GLN A 632 0.10 -17.09 22.64
CA GLN A 632 -0.50 -16.31 23.73
C GLN A 632 -0.93 -14.98 23.15
N SER A 633 -2.23 -14.76 22.93
CA SER A 633 -2.74 -13.43 22.61
C SER A 633 -2.27 -12.49 23.71
N ALA A 634 -1.42 -11.53 23.36
CA ALA A 634 -1.06 -10.46 24.26
C ALA A 634 -2.37 -9.77 24.66
N VAL A 635 -2.71 -9.82 25.95
CA VAL A 635 -3.84 -9.05 26.47
C VAL A 635 -3.43 -7.59 26.33
N VAL A 636 -3.85 -6.94 25.25
CA VAL A 636 -3.72 -5.49 25.09
C VAL A 636 -4.39 -4.86 26.31
N PRO A 637 -3.65 -4.22 27.23
CA PRO A 637 -4.28 -3.51 28.33
C PRO A 637 -5.06 -2.36 27.70
N SER A 638 -6.39 -2.41 27.77
CA SER A 638 -7.23 -1.32 27.26
C SER A 638 -6.72 0.01 27.83
N PRO A 639 -6.32 1.00 27.01
CA PRO A 639 -6.00 2.32 27.52
C PRO A 639 -7.32 2.96 27.98
N GLY A 640 -7.55 3.02 29.29
CA GLY A 640 -8.61 3.88 29.85
C GLY A 640 -9.65 3.25 30.78
N GLY A 641 -9.23 2.54 31.84
CA GLY A 641 -10.08 2.34 33.03
C GLY A 641 -9.94 3.44 34.10
N ALA A 642 -8.82 4.18 34.10
CA ALA A 642 -8.45 5.06 35.21
C ALA A 642 -8.95 6.51 35.10
N CYS A 643 -9.43 6.96 33.93
CA CYS A 643 -9.84 8.37 33.74
C CYS A 643 -11.35 8.65 33.92
N LEU A 644 -12.21 7.63 34.13
CA LEU A 644 -13.66 7.84 34.31
C LEU A 644 -14.15 7.88 35.77
N LEU A 645 -13.27 7.70 36.76
CA LEU A 645 -13.64 7.81 38.19
C LEU A 645 -13.37 9.21 38.80
N GLY A 646 -12.80 10.15 38.03
CA GLY A 646 -12.47 11.50 38.52
C GLY A 646 -13.55 12.58 38.35
N LEU A 647 -14.54 12.37 37.47
CA LEU A 647 -15.56 13.39 37.14
C LEU A 647 -16.95 13.14 37.76
N GLY A 648 -17.12 12.05 38.51
CA GLY A 648 -18.39 11.71 39.17
C GLY A 648 -18.62 12.31 40.57
N LEU A 649 -17.66 13.05 41.14
CA LEU A 649 -17.72 13.49 42.54
C LEU A 649 -17.81 15.01 42.78
N LEU A 650 -18.03 15.83 41.72
CA LEU A 650 -18.10 17.30 41.86
C LEU A 650 -19.46 17.97 41.56
N VAL A 651 -20.54 17.21 41.36
CA VAL A 651 -21.91 17.77 41.16
C VAL A 651 -22.85 17.45 42.34
N GLY A 652 -22.28 17.09 43.50
CA GLY A 652 -23.03 16.57 44.64
C GLY A 652 -23.19 17.49 45.85
N PHE A 653 -22.85 18.78 45.83
CA PHE A 653 -23.07 19.67 46.98
C PHE A 653 -23.27 21.12 46.56
N THR A 654 -24.50 21.48 46.20
CA THR A 654 -25.07 22.79 46.55
C THR A 654 -26.58 22.69 46.38
N LEU A 655 -27.34 22.46 47.46
CA LEU A 655 -28.72 22.91 47.61
C LEU A 655 -29.19 22.62 49.05
N LYS A 656 -29.75 23.66 49.69
CA LYS A 656 -30.26 23.81 51.09
C LYS A 656 -29.18 24.26 52.11
N ARG A 657 -29.29 25.41 52.79
CA ARG A 657 -30.49 26.15 53.25
C ARG A 657 -30.14 27.59 53.71
N ALA A 658 -31.00 28.55 53.36
CA ALA A 658 -31.33 29.81 54.06
C ALA A 658 -32.55 30.39 53.31
N ARG A 659 -33.72 30.75 53.85
CA ARG A 659 -34.20 31.15 55.19
C ARG A 659 -35.73 30.94 55.25
N GLU A 660 -36.23 31.07 56.49
CA GLU A 660 -37.62 31.13 56.99
C GLU A 660 -38.31 29.79 57.32
#